data_AF-A0A9E7JK56-F1
#
_entry.id   AF-A0A9E7JK56-F1
#
_cell.length_a   1.000
_cell.length_b   1.000
_cell.length_c   1.000
_cell.angle_alpha   90.00
_cell.angle_beta   90.00
_cell.angle_gamma   90.00
#
_symmetry.space_group_name_H-M   'P 1'
#
loop_
_entity.id
_entity.type
_entity.pdbx_description
1 polymer ?
#
loop_
_entity_poly.entity_id
_entity_poly.type
_entity_poly.pdbx_seq_one_letter_code
_entity_poly.pdbx_strand_id
1 'polypeptide(L)'
;MAVPSTDIFKLGFIGAGNMAESIARGVSKSGVLPASSIRTAHPRPQRQQLFQSFGVSIVQDNAQVVDDSDIVILSVKPQVDLTSYKGQSDLFSIIVMCLGEMATKKDEERVTSLFRAIGKVWTADEKYFDAVTGLSGSGPAYIYLAIEALADGGVAAGLPRDLALGLASQTVLGAATMVNKTGKHPGQLKDAVTSPAGTTIAGINELERGAFRGLRKPSTFFWWLRQSTIGKTATMFRSLRYWYDRSKVDFLNSNLATWDDDAVSGALESAAFWVKGLASSTRQVFSNFLIVVSWSKIPSNWQMHGFDRPIYTNVVYPFPINPPYVPSDNPTGCYRKTFRIPTEWKGRRILLHFEAVDSAFFVWVNGVLIGYSQDSRLPAEFEITDCCYPCDSSKENILAVQVLRWSDGSYLEDQDHWWLSGIHRDVLLLSKPQVFITDYFFKSTLDKNLVTADVQVEVKLDISNNFEDATLARLTMEATLYDNTWWYACGNNEGKVDLSSYDALHLNLRSPSIGSDGFHCYIFEGTLERPKLWSSENPNLYTLVLVLKDASGDILDCESCQIGIRQISKAPKQMLVNGLPVVIRGVNRHEHHPRTGKTNLEACMIKDLVLMKQNNINAVRNSHYPQHPRWYELCDLFGLYMIDEANIETHGFDLSSKFKHPTLEPSWATSMLDRVISMVERDKNHACIIAWSLGNESGYGPNHSAMAGWIREKDPSRLLHYEGGGSMTSSTDIVCPMYMRVWDILKIAKDPSENRPLILCEYSHAMGNSSGNIHKYWEAIDRTFGLQGGFIWDWVDQALLKMDSDGQKHWAYGGDFGDTPNDLNFCLNGLTWPDRTPHPALHEVKYVYQPIKVALTENTVKVIRSINNTNLISEHVDDTITVRKQNWQIKINTQTGTIESWKVGDCSLINQGIIPCLWRAPTDNDKGGGPSSYFCRWKDALLDNLIFLTDACSIRELSNNMVQVKTVYLGVPKDQNTDHESENPSHILCRVDVDYCIHESGDVIIDYKIKPKDDLPPLPRVGVVFHIEKSLDHVTWYGRGPFECYPDRKEGAHVGIYGSNVRDLHVPYIAPVECSGRADVRWVAFQNSNGFGLYASIYGTSPPMQMSASFYGTAELETATHNHYLVERDDIEVHLDHKHMGVGGDDSWSPSVHDEYLVHPLPFSFSMRLCSIYPSTSSQDIYRSQISQ
;
A
#
# COMPACT_ATOMS: atom_id res chain seq x y z
N MET A 1 -7.91 57.34 42.24
CA MET A 1 -7.51 58.64 41.64
C MET A 1 -8.79 59.34 41.19
N ALA A 2 -8.79 60.67 41.04
CA ALA A 2 -9.97 61.36 40.49
C ALA A 2 -10.16 60.97 39.02
N VAL A 3 -11.41 60.72 38.61
CA VAL A 3 -11.75 60.47 37.20
C VAL A 3 -11.79 61.82 36.49
N PRO A 4 -11.04 62.01 35.37
CA PRO A 4 -11.17 63.22 34.56
C PRO A 4 -12.58 63.37 34.00
N SER A 5 -13.01 64.60 33.72
CA SER A 5 -14.33 64.86 33.13
C SER A 5 -14.48 64.22 31.75
N THR A 6 -15.17 63.07 31.68
CA THR A 6 -15.56 62.43 30.43
C THR A 6 -16.78 63.13 29.85
N ASP A 7 -16.75 63.45 28.56
CA ASP A 7 -17.96 63.77 27.79
C ASP A 7 -18.99 62.64 27.99
N ILE A 8 -20.22 62.98 28.40
CA ILE A 8 -21.26 61.97 28.60
C ILE A 8 -21.72 61.47 27.24
N PHE A 9 -21.29 60.27 26.87
CA PHE A 9 -21.61 59.65 25.59
C PHE A 9 -22.66 58.55 25.73
N LYS A 10 -23.41 58.31 24.66
CA LYS A 10 -24.43 57.28 24.55
C LYS A 10 -23.82 55.98 24.05
N LEU A 11 -24.19 54.85 24.66
CA LEU A 11 -23.63 53.52 24.36
C LEU A 11 -24.72 52.57 23.84
N GLY A 12 -24.63 52.20 22.57
CA GLY A 12 -25.54 51.26 21.90
C GLY A 12 -25.07 49.82 22.00
N PHE A 13 -25.99 48.89 22.23
CA PHE A 13 -25.75 47.44 22.09
C PHE A 13 -26.63 46.85 21.00
N ILE A 14 -26.00 46.28 19.97
CA ILE A 14 -26.65 45.42 18.98
C ILE A 14 -26.40 43.97 19.39
N GLY A 15 -27.48 43.20 19.57
CA GLY A 15 -27.41 41.84 20.10
C GLY A 15 -27.50 41.78 21.63
N ALA A 16 -28.67 42.08 22.19
CA ALA A 16 -28.94 42.18 23.65
C ALA A 16 -28.92 40.82 24.42
N GLY A 17 -27.94 39.96 24.16
CA GLY A 17 -27.68 38.71 24.88
C GLY A 17 -26.98 38.91 26.22
N ASN A 18 -26.56 37.81 26.85
CA ASN A 18 -25.99 37.80 28.21
C ASN A 18 -24.69 38.63 28.32
N MET A 19 -23.90 38.69 27.25
CA MET A 19 -22.69 39.53 27.16
C MET A 19 -23.05 41.02 27.24
N ALA A 20 -23.93 41.52 26.37
CA ALA A 20 -24.39 42.92 26.37
C ALA A 20 -25.00 43.32 27.72
N GLU A 21 -25.75 42.41 28.36
CA GLU A 21 -26.28 42.63 29.71
C GLU A 21 -25.19 42.74 30.76
N SER A 22 -24.19 41.85 30.74
CA SER A 22 -23.07 41.86 31.68
C SER A 22 -22.23 43.14 31.56
N ILE A 23 -21.95 43.57 30.33
CA ILE A 23 -21.23 44.83 30.06
C ILE A 23 -22.07 46.03 30.54
N ALA A 24 -23.34 46.12 30.14
CA ALA A 24 -24.21 47.25 30.52
C ALA A 24 -24.40 47.37 32.05
N ARG A 25 -24.59 46.23 32.75
CA ARG A 25 -24.65 46.19 34.22
C ARG A 25 -23.32 46.63 34.86
N GLY A 26 -22.19 46.13 34.37
CA GLY A 26 -20.86 46.46 34.91
C GLY A 26 -20.47 47.93 34.71
N VAL A 27 -20.68 48.45 33.50
CA VAL A 27 -20.45 49.86 33.15
C VAL A 27 -21.35 50.80 33.97
N SER A 28 -22.61 50.42 34.22
CA SER A 28 -23.50 51.22 35.07
C SER A 28 -23.21 51.10 36.57
N LYS A 29 -22.75 49.94 37.05
CA LYS A 29 -22.41 49.70 38.48
C LYS A 29 -21.11 50.42 38.87
N SER A 30 -20.14 50.48 37.96
CA SER A 30 -18.85 51.17 38.15
C SER A 30 -18.95 52.70 38.09
N GLY A 31 -20.09 53.23 37.62
CA GLY A 31 -20.32 54.68 37.51
C GLY A 31 -19.68 55.34 36.28
N VAL A 32 -19.16 54.56 35.33
CA VAL A 32 -18.53 55.09 34.10
C VAL A 32 -19.55 55.69 33.14
N LEU A 33 -20.75 55.11 33.05
CA LEU A 33 -21.91 55.71 32.38
C LEU A 33 -23.18 55.42 33.20
N PRO A 34 -24.14 56.35 33.30
CA PRO A 34 -25.45 56.04 33.85
C PRO A 34 -26.22 55.14 32.87
N ALA A 35 -27.00 54.17 33.37
CA ALA A 35 -27.79 53.26 32.54
C ALA A 35 -28.73 54.00 31.54
N SER A 36 -29.21 55.19 31.90
CA SER A 36 -30.02 56.06 31.04
C SER A 36 -29.32 56.55 29.77
N SER A 37 -27.98 56.48 29.70
CA SER A 37 -27.19 56.75 28.49
C SER A 37 -26.94 55.49 27.65
N ILE A 38 -27.37 54.31 28.10
CA ILE A 38 -27.24 53.05 27.35
C ILE A 38 -28.50 52.82 26.50
N ARG A 39 -28.33 52.32 25.27
CA ARG A 39 -29.38 52.04 24.28
C ARG A 39 -29.28 50.59 23.82
N THR A 40 -30.40 49.92 23.60
CA THR A 40 -30.42 48.62 22.89
C THR A 40 -31.80 48.32 22.29
N ALA A 41 -31.83 47.44 21.29
CA ALA A 41 -33.04 46.89 20.71
C ALA A 41 -33.01 45.36 20.80
N HIS A 42 -34.17 44.74 21.02
CA HIS A 42 -34.29 43.29 21.07
C HIS A 42 -35.72 42.83 20.74
N PRO A 43 -35.93 41.83 19.86
CA PRO A 43 -37.28 41.43 19.41
C PRO A 43 -38.11 40.69 20.47
N ARG A 44 -37.50 40.12 21.52
CA ARG A 44 -38.23 39.46 22.62
C ARG A 44 -38.52 40.44 23.77
N PRO A 45 -39.79 40.71 24.14
CA PRO A 45 -40.16 41.62 25.23
C PRO A 45 -39.53 41.28 26.59
N GLN A 46 -39.31 40.00 26.88
CA GLN A 46 -38.67 39.55 28.13
C GLN A 46 -37.27 40.15 28.33
N ARG A 47 -36.47 40.29 27.25
CA ARG A 47 -35.15 40.95 27.34
C ARG A 47 -35.29 42.47 27.38
N GLN A 48 -36.27 43.06 26.68
CA GLN A 48 -36.56 44.50 26.78
C GLN A 48 -36.86 44.89 28.24
N GLN A 49 -37.77 44.17 28.89
CA GLN A 49 -38.12 44.33 30.32
C GLN A 49 -36.90 44.14 31.24
N LEU A 50 -36.05 43.15 30.94
CA LEU A 50 -34.84 42.89 31.72
C LEU A 50 -33.84 44.05 31.67
N PHE A 51 -33.56 44.61 30.48
CA PHE A 51 -32.69 45.78 30.34
C PHE A 51 -33.32 47.06 30.95
N GLN A 52 -34.63 47.24 30.80
CA GLN A 52 -35.39 48.31 31.48
C GLN A 52 -35.30 48.20 33.00
N SER A 53 -35.28 46.98 33.57
CA SER A 53 -35.23 46.76 35.03
C SER A 53 -33.97 47.31 35.71
N PHE A 54 -32.92 47.60 34.96
CA PHE A 54 -31.72 48.28 35.45
C PHE A 54 -31.44 49.61 34.72
N GLY A 55 -32.47 50.23 34.13
CA GLY A 55 -32.44 51.61 33.64
C GLY A 55 -31.92 51.81 32.22
N VAL A 56 -31.65 50.74 31.46
CA VAL A 56 -31.24 50.84 30.05
C VAL A 56 -32.45 51.18 29.18
N SER A 57 -32.29 52.12 28.25
CA SER A 57 -33.37 52.55 27.37
C SER A 57 -33.50 51.63 26.16
N ILE A 58 -34.74 51.22 25.86
CA ILE A 58 -35.07 50.38 24.69
C ILE A 58 -35.55 51.26 23.55
N VAL A 59 -35.00 51.01 22.36
CA VAL A 59 -35.37 51.66 21.09
C VAL A 59 -36.03 50.63 20.15
N GLN A 60 -36.66 51.09 19.06
CA GLN A 60 -37.54 50.23 18.25
C GLN A 60 -36.78 49.10 17.53
N ASP A 61 -35.64 49.43 16.93
CA ASP A 61 -34.82 48.50 16.14
C ASP A 61 -33.32 48.85 16.25
N ASN A 62 -32.49 48.05 15.58
CA ASN A 62 -31.03 48.22 15.58
C ASN A 62 -30.56 49.48 14.82
N ALA A 63 -31.31 50.01 13.86
CA ALA A 63 -30.94 51.25 13.18
C ALA A 63 -31.07 52.42 14.15
N GLN A 64 -32.18 52.47 14.90
CA GLN A 64 -32.30 53.44 16.00
C GLN A 64 -31.21 53.25 17.07
N VAL A 65 -30.72 52.03 17.35
CA VAL A 65 -29.55 51.86 18.25
C VAL A 65 -28.31 52.57 17.72
N VAL A 66 -28.07 52.56 16.41
CA VAL A 66 -26.93 53.27 15.80
C VAL A 66 -27.13 54.78 15.83
N ASP A 67 -28.28 55.27 15.34
CA ASP A 67 -28.58 56.71 15.25
C ASP A 67 -28.59 57.40 16.63
N ASP A 68 -29.02 56.69 17.68
CA ASP A 68 -29.07 57.19 19.05
C ASP A 68 -27.79 56.91 19.87
N SER A 69 -26.64 56.53 19.28
CA SER A 69 -25.43 56.16 20.04
C SER A 69 -24.10 56.72 19.49
N ASP A 70 -23.23 57.20 20.38
CA ASP A 70 -21.87 57.66 20.04
C ASP A 70 -20.86 56.51 19.89
N ILE A 71 -21.15 55.37 20.52
CA ILE A 71 -20.39 54.11 20.40
C ILE A 71 -21.41 52.97 20.31
N VAL A 72 -21.21 52.04 19.36
CA VAL A 72 -22.05 50.84 19.20
C VAL A 72 -21.20 49.59 19.43
N ILE A 73 -21.61 48.73 20.36
CA ILE A 73 -21.01 47.42 20.61
C ILE A 73 -21.90 46.34 19.96
N LEU A 74 -21.34 45.62 19.00
CA LEU A 74 -21.93 44.39 18.46
C LEU A 74 -21.57 43.22 19.37
N SER A 75 -22.56 42.55 19.96
CA SER A 75 -22.36 41.47 20.95
C SER A 75 -22.78 40.10 20.39
N VAL A 76 -21.82 39.20 20.16
CA VAL A 76 -22.03 37.93 19.43
C VAL A 76 -21.67 36.71 20.29
N LYS A 77 -22.67 36.15 21.00
CA LYS A 77 -22.54 34.98 21.91
C LYS A 77 -21.55 35.23 23.09
N PRO A 78 -21.31 34.30 24.04
CA PRO A 78 -21.90 32.97 24.24
C PRO A 78 -23.29 32.98 24.93
N GLN A 79 -23.86 31.80 25.14
CA GLN A 79 -25.17 31.58 25.79
C GLN A 79 -25.10 31.35 27.31
N VAL A 80 -23.91 31.42 27.93
CA VAL A 80 -23.72 31.21 29.37
C VAL A 80 -24.27 32.40 30.17
N ASP A 81 -24.95 32.15 31.29
CA ASP A 81 -25.43 33.20 32.20
C ASP A 81 -24.40 33.52 33.29
N LEU A 82 -23.61 34.56 33.03
CA LEU A 82 -22.62 35.10 33.97
C LEU A 82 -23.26 35.80 35.19
N THR A 83 -24.56 36.13 35.16
CA THR A 83 -25.22 36.89 36.24
C THR A 83 -25.48 36.07 37.51
N SER A 84 -25.29 34.75 37.43
CA SER A 84 -25.32 33.80 38.55
C SER A 84 -24.28 34.11 39.65
N TYR A 85 -23.14 34.71 39.30
CA TYR A 85 -22.07 35.08 40.25
C TYR A 85 -22.37 36.39 41.02
N LYS A 86 -23.35 36.33 41.92
CA LYS A 86 -23.70 37.44 42.83
C LYS A 86 -22.57 37.79 43.80
N GLY A 87 -21.77 38.79 43.45
CA GLY A 87 -21.05 39.62 44.44
C GLY A 87 -19.57 39.91 44.19
N GLN A 88 -18.89 39.18 43.29
CA GLN A 88 -17.43 39.32 43.06
C GLN A 88 -17.03 39.40 41.58
N SER A 89 -17.87 40.05 40.75
CA SER A 89 -17.63 40.26 39.32
C SER A 89 -16.31 40.97 38.99
N ASP A 90 -15.83 41.82 39.89
CA ASP A 90 -14.88 42.90 39.58
C ASP A 90 -13.40 42.43 39.56
N LEU A 91 -13.16 41.11 39.47
CA LEU A 91 -11.84 40.47 39.67
C LEU A 91 -11.43 39.45 38.60
N PHE A 92 -12.33 38.99 37.72
CA PHE A 92 -12.10 37.77 36.91
C PHE A 92 -12.28 37.92 35.40
N SER A 93 -12.89 39.00 34.90
CA SER A 93 -13.07 39.20 33.45
C SER A 93 -11.74 39.53 32.75
N ILE A 94 -11.34 38.70 31.79
CA ILE A 94 -10.25 38.98 30.84
C ILE A 94 -10.85 39.64 29.60
N ILE A 95 -10.25 40.72 29.13
CA ILE A 95 -10.62 41.41 27.90
C ILE A 95 -9.36 41.66 27.08
N VAL A 96 -9.36 41.20 25.84
CA VAL A 96 -8.30 41.51 24.87
C VAL A 96 -8.96 42.17 23.66
N MET A 97 -8.34 43.23 23.15
CA MET A 97 -8.87 44.01 22.03
C MET A 97 -7.78 44.28 20.98
N CYS A 98 -8.17 44.31 19.71
CA CYS A 98 -7.37 44.86 18.62
C CYS A 98 -8.06 46.15 18.12
N LEU A 99 -7.28 47.05 17.52
CA LEU A 99 -7.79 48.20 16.79
C LEU A 99 -7.93 47.82 15.31
N GLY A 100 -9.07 48.16 14.69
CA GLY A 100 -9.18 48.14 13.24
C GLY A 100 -8.43 49.31 12.60
N GLU A 101 -8.05 49.19 11.33
CA GLU A 101 -7.16 50.14 10.61
C GLU A 101 -7.58 51.62 10.71
N MET A 102 -8.88 51.90 10.83
CA MET A 102 -9.45 53.25 10.90
C MET A 102 -9.57 53.82 12.33
N ALA A 103 -9.26 53.04 13.37
CA ALA A 103 -9.42 53.45 14.76
C ALA A 103 -8.21 54.25 15.26
N THR A 104 -8.45 55.40 15.92
CA THR A 104 -7.37 56.23 16.45
C THR A 104 -6.99 55.81 17.86
N LYS A 105 -5.80 56.25 18.32
CA LYS A 105 -5.38 56.09 19.72
C LYS A 105 -6.35 56.72 20.74
N LYS A 106 -7.10 57.76 20.35
CA LYS A 106 -8.14 58.35 21.20
C LYS A 106 -9.32 57.39 21.38
N ASP A 107 -9.62 56.58 20.37
CA ASP A 107 -10.65 55.55 20.41
C ASP A 107 -10.18 54.34 21.24
N GLU A 108 -8.89 53.95 21.12
CA GLU A 108 -8.26 52.98 22.01
C GLU A 108 -8.41 53.39 23.48
N GLU A 109 -8.06 54.63 23.83
CA GLU A 109 -8.15 55.15 25.20
C GLU A 109 -9.61 55.16 25.72
N ARG A 110 -10.57 55.53 24.87
CA ARG A 110 -12.01 55.58 25.19
C ARG A 110 -12.60 54.18 25.41
N VAL A 111 -12.29 53.23 24.52
CA VAL A 111 -12.73 51.82 24.62
C VAL A 111 -12.04 51.11 25.78
N THR A 112 -10.75 51.35 26.00
CA THR A 112 -9.99 50.86 27.15
C THR A 112 -10.63 51.34 28.47
N SER A 113 -10.99 52.63 28.56
CA SER A 113 -11.61 53.19 29.77
C SER A 113 -12.96 52.52 30.08
N LEU A 114 -13.76 52.24 29.04
CA LEU A 114 -15.05 51.56 29.16
C LEU A 114 -14.87 50.11 29.68
N PHE A 115 -13.94 49.35 29.11
CA PHE A 115 -13.76 47.94 29.45
C PHE A 115 -12.96 47.69 30.73
N ARG A 116 -12.05 48.60 31.12
CA ARG A 116 -11.37 48.55 32.44
C ARG A 116 -12.35 48.63 33.62
N ALA A 117 -13.58 49.09 33.38
CA ALA A 117 -14.64 49.17 34.36
C ALA A 117 -15.27 47.80 34.71
N ILE A 118 -15.02 46.76 33.89
CA ILE A 118 -15.63 45.43 34.03
C ILE A 118 -14.62 44.27 34.03
N GLY A 119 -13.34 44.55 33.73
CA GLY A 119 -12.31 43.53 33.57
C GLY A 119 -10.90 44.08 33.41
N LYS A 120 -9.92 43.19 33.33
CA LYS A 120 -8.54 43.55 32.98
C LYS A 120 -8.40 43.55 31.46
N VAL A 121 -8.00 44.70 30.92
CA VAL A 121 -7.90 44.96 29.47
C VAL A 121 -6.44 44.87 29.02
N TRP A 122 -6.21 44.16 27.91
CA TRP A 122 -4.97 44.15 27.13
C TRP A 122 -5.26 44.53 25.67
N THR A 123 -4.34 45.27 25.04
CA THR A 123 -4.32 45.43 23.57
C THR A 123 -3.40 44.36 22.97
N ALA A 124 -3.78 43.76 21.85
CA ALA A 124 -2.95 42.80 21.10
C ALA A 124 -3.27 42.88 19.59
N ASP A 125 -2.27 42.62 18.74
CA ASP A 125 -2.44 42.50 17.29
C ASP A 125 -3.44 41.37 16.95
N GLU A 126 -4.22 41.54 15.88
CA GLU A 126 -5.26 40.58 15.47
C GLU A 126 -4.72 39.17 15.21
N LYS A 127 -3.50 39.04 14.66
CA LYS A 127 -2.80 37.75 14.47
C LYS A 127 -2.59 36.94 15.76
N TYR A 128 -2.74 37.52 16.95
CA TYR A 128 -2.68 36.79 18.22
C TYR A 128 -4.05 36.31 18.71
N PHE A 129 -5.16 36.66 18.06
CA PHE A 129 -6.51 36.41 18.59
C PHE A 129 -6.88 34.93 18.69
N ASP A 130 -6.33 34.05 17.84
CA ASP A 130 -6.51 32.61 17.99
C ASP A 130 -5.77 32.07 19.22
N ALA A 131 -4.53 32.50 19.43
CA ALA A 131 -3.75 32.14 20.62
C ALA A 131 -4.39 32.69 21.91
N VAL A 132 -4.90 33.92 21.87
CA VAL A 132 -5.68 34.54 22.96
C VAL A 132 -6.99 33.77 23.20
N THR A 133 -7.69 33.35 22.15
CA THR A 133 -8.93 32.57 22.25
C THR A 133 -8.66 31.18 22.83
N GLY A 134 -7.60 30.51 22.40
CA GLY A 134 -7.14 29.25 22.99
C GLY A 134 -6.78 29.40 24.47
N LEU A 135 -6.07 30.48 24.85
CA LEU A 135 -5.58 30.71 26.21
C LEU A 135 -6.64 31.24 27.19
N SER A 136 -7.63 32.00 26.72
CA SER A 136 -8.57 32.75 27.59
C SER A 136 -10.06 32.54 27.30
N GLY A 137 -10.42 32.19 26.05
CA GLY A 137 -11.79 31.81 25.68
C GLY A 137 -12.06 30.33 25.97
N SER A 138 -11.22 29.44 25.43
CA SER A 138 -11.26 27.99 25.67
C SER A 138 -10.48 27.57 26.92
N GLY A 139 -9.43 28.32 27.28
CA GLY A 139 -8.56 28.07 28.44
C GLY A 139 -9.26 27.66 29.74
N PRO A 140 -10.36 28.31 30.16
CA PRO A 140 -11.10 27.92 31.36
C PRO A 140 -11.55 26.46 31.39
N ALA A 141 -11.90 25.86 30.24
CA ALA A 141 -12.30 24.45 30.18
C ALA A 141 -11.16 23.50 30.55
N TYR A 142 -9.94 23.77 30.10
CA TYR A 142 -8.75 22.99 30.47
C TYR A 142 -8.44 23.11 31.97
N ILE A 143 -8.68 24.29 32.55
CA ILE A 143 -8.51 24.52 33.99
C ILE A 143 -9.60 23.81 34.82
N TYR A 144 -10.85 23.76 34.34
CA TYR A 144 -11.90 22.97 35.00
C TYR A 144 -11.57 21.47 34.97
N LEU A 145 -11.09 20.95 33.85
CA LEU A 145 -10.64 19.55 33.74
C LEU A 145 -9.46 19.25 34.68
N ALA A 146 -8.53 20.19 34.84
CA ALA A 146 -7.43 20.04 35.81
C ALA A 146 -7.92 20.07 37.28
N ILE A 147 -8.91 20.90 37.61
CA ILE A 147 -9.55 20.92 38.93
C ILE A 147 -10.30 19.61 39.20
N GLU A 148 -10.97 19.07 38.19
CA GLU A 148 -11.68 17.78 38.26
C GLU A 148 -10.70 16.62 38.49
N ALA A 149 -9.66 16.48 37.67
CA ALA A 149 -8.64 15.43 37.82
C ALA A 149 -7.94 15.49 39.20
N LEU A 150 -7.66 16.69 39.72
CA LEU A 150 -7.13 16.86 41.08
C LEU A 150 -8.13 16.47 42.16
N ALA A 151 -9.43 16.77 41.97
CA ALA A 151 -10.47 16.35 42.90
C ALA A 151 -10.66 14.82 42.89
N ASP A 152 -10.64 14.18 41.72
CA ASP A 152 -10.78 12.72 41.60
C ASP A 152 -9.55 11.96 42.10
N GLY A 153 -8.34 12.48 41.90
CA GLY A 153 -7.16 11.97 42.60
C GLY A 153 -7.30 12.06 44.13
N GLY A 154 -7.93 13.12 44.64
CA GLY A 154 -8.29 13.26 46.05
C GLY A 154 -9.34 12.25 46.52
N VAL A 155 -10.38 11.99 45.71
CA VAL A 155 -11.43 11.00 46.02
C VAL A 155 -10.88 9.58 45.99
N ALA A 156 -10.02 9.24 45.02
CA ALA A 156 -9.32 7.96 44.96
C ALA A 156 -8.38 7.75 46.17
N ALA A 157 -7.83 8.84 46.73
CA ALA A 157 -7.08 8.83 47.99
C ALA A 157 -7.98 8.87 49.27
N GLY A 158 -9.30 8.81 49.12
CA GLY A 158 -10.27 8.69 50.22
C GLY A 158 -10.88 9.99 50.74
N LEU A 159 -10.70 11.13 50.06
CA LEU A 159 -11.35 12.40 50.43
C LEU A 159 -12.82 12.45 49.96
N PRO A 160 -13.74 13.04 50.72
CA PRO A 160 -15.08 13.38 50.21
C PRO A 160 -15.00 14.32 49.00
N ARG A 161 -15.80 14.08 47.94
CA ARG A 161 -15.72 14.86 46.68
C ARG A 161 -15.86 16.37 46.89
N ASP A 162 -16.74 16.82 47.79
CA ASP A 162 -16.91 18.25 48.10
C ASP A 162 -15.63 18.88 48.70
N LEU A 163 -14.94 18.14 49.58
CA LEU A 163 -13.67 18.57 50.17
C LEU A 163 -12.54 18.53 49.13
N ALA A 164 -12.46 17.47 48.32
CA ALA A 164 -11.47 17.35 47.26
C ALA A 164 -11.61 18.45 46.19
N LEU A 165 -12.84 18.74 45.77
CA LEU A 165 -13.16 19.80 44.82
C LEU A 165 -12.89 21.20 45.40
N GLY A 166 -13.21 21.43 46.67
CA GLY A 166 -12.86 22.65 47.39
C GLY A 166 -11.35 22.87 47.49
N LEU A 167 -10.58 21.83 47.82
CA LEU A 167 -9.12 21.88 47.88
C LEU A 167 -8.49 22.12 46.50
N ALA A 168 -8.94 21.40 45.45
CA ALA A 168 -8.43 21.54 44.10
C ALA A 168 -8.68 22.94 43.51
N SER A 169 -9.91 23.44 43.58
CA SER A 169 -10.29 24.77 43.10
C SER A 169 -9.57 25.90 43.86
N GLN A 170 -9.49 25.81 45.20
CA GLN A 170 -8.76 26.79 46.01
C GLN A 170 -7.24 26.76 45.76
N THR A 171 -6.68 25.60 45.43
CA THR A 171 -5.26 25.46 45.06
C THR A 171 -4.95 26.17 43.74
N VAL A 172 -5.78 25.97 42.71
CA VAL A 172 -5.65 26.67 41.42
C VAL A 172 -5.81 28.18 41.58
N LEU A 173 -6.81 28.63 42.35
CA LEU A 173 -7.00 30.06 42.68
C LEU A 173 -5.77 30.65 43.41
N GLY A 174 -5.20 29.91 44.36
CA GLY A 174 -3.99 30.30 45.09
C GLY A 174 -2.77 30.42 44.17
N ALA A 175 -2.51 29.44 43.32
CA ALA A 175 -1.41 29.43 42.36
C ALA A 175 -1.52 30.60 41.35
N ALA A 176 -2.71 30.78 40.74
CA ALA A 176 -2.97 31.89 39.84
C ALA A 176 -2.82 33.27 40.51
N THR A 177 -3.25 33.38 41.78
CA THR A 177 -3.06 34.59 42.59
C THR A 177 -1.58 34.88 42.86
N MET A 178 -0.76 33.85 43.13
CA MET A 178 0.67 33.99 43.38
C MET A 178 1.42 34.45 42.13
N VAL A 179 1.13 33.91 40.95
CA VAL A 179 1.70 34.39 39.67
C VAL A 179 1.35 35.86 39.47
N ASN A 180 0.06 36.22 39.55
CA ASN A 180 -0.41 37.58 39.29
C ASN A 180 0.08 38.63 40.32
N LYS A 181 0.24 38.27 41.60
CA LYS A 181 0.70 39.21 42.65
C LYS A 181 2.21 39.33 42.77
N THR A 182 2.99 38.29 42.44
CA THR A 182 4.45 38.32 42.60
C THR A 182 5.19 38.67 41.32
N GLY A 183 4.57 38.50 40.14
CA GLY A 183 5.23 38.68 38.84
C GLY A 183 6.32 37.64 38.55
N LYS A 184 6.53 36.65 39.44
CA LYS A 184 7.55 35.61 39.26
C LYS A 184 7.12 34.61 38.20
N HIS A 185 8.09 34.15 37.41
CA HIS A 185 7.86 33.11 36.42
C HIS A 185 7.29 31.84 37.08
N PRO A 186 6.23 31.20 36.55
CA PRO A 186 5.60 30.04 37.17
C PRO A 186 6.57 28.90 37.49
N GLY A 187 7.61 28.70 36.66
CA GLY A 187 8.69 27.74 36.94
C GLY A 187 9.38 27.99 38.29
N GLN A 188 9.71 29.24 38.61
CA GLN A 188 10.35 29.60 39.89
C GLN A 188 9.43 29.38 41.08
N LEU A 189 8.13 29.63 40.92
CA LEU A 189 7.13 29.38 41.97
C LEU A 189 6.93 27.87 42.20
N LYS A 190 6.92 27.08 41.12
CA LYS A 190 6.90 25.62 41.14
C LYS A 190 8.16 25.06 41.82
N ASP A 191 9.35 25.53 41.44
CA ASP A 191 10.62 25.12 42.08
C ASP A 191 10.63 25.46 43.58
N ALA A 192 10.13 26.64 43.97
CA ALA A 192 10.07 27.07 45.37
C ALA A 192 9.11 26.25 46.27
N VAL A 193 8.22 25.41 45.70
CA VAL A 193 7.36 24.47 46.44
C VAL A 193 7.74 22.99 46.19
N THR A 194 8.84 22.74 45.49
CA THR A 194 9.27 21.39 45.07
C THR A 194 10.58 21.01 45.77
N SER A 195 10.49 20.15 46.79
CA SER A 195 11.69 19.57 47.42
C SER A 195 12.25 18.41 46.59
N PRO A 196 13.60 18.25 46.51
CA PRO A 196 14.22 17.07 45.92
C PRO A 196 13.73 15.78 46.60
N ALA A 197 13.37 14.77 45.79
CA ALA A 197 12.76 13.50 46.21
C ALA A 197 11.46 13.62 47.05
N GLY A 198 10.83 14.81 47.13
CA GLY A 198 9.53 14.99 47.78
C GLY A 198 8.33 14.52 46.94
N THR A 199 7.16 14.46 47.56
CA THR A 199 5.90 14.13 46.88
C THR A 199 5.57 15.10 45.74
N THR A 200 5.92 16.39 45.86
CA THR A 200 5.74 17.38 44.79
C THR A 200 6.50 17.01 43.51
N ILE A 201 7.78 16.61 43.59
CA ILE A 201 8.55 16.25 42.39
C ILE A 201 8.09 14.91 41.81
N ALA A 202 7.65 13.97 42.64
CA ALA A 202 7.04 12.72 42.17
C ALA A 202 5.75 12.99 41.37
N GLY A 203 4.85 13.82 41.89
CA GLY A 203 3.62 14.21 41.20
C GLY A 203 3.87 15.01 39.92
N ILE A 204 4.86 15.91 39.92
CA ILE A 204 5.30 16.61 38.69
C ILE A 204 5.80 15.59 37.66
N ASN A 205 6.69 14.68 38.04
CA ASN A 205 7.24 13.69 37.10
C ASN A 205 6.15 12.79 36.50
N GLU A 206 5.11 12.45 37.25
CA GLU A 206 3.97 11.67 36.74
C GLU A 206 3.09 12.47 35.78
N LEU A 207 2.91 13.78 36.00
CA LEU A 207 2.24 14.67 35.05
C LEU A 207 3.08 14.83 33.76
N GLU A 208 4.40 14.97 33.84
CA GLU A 208 5.25 15.02 32.65
C GLU A 208 5.24 13.68 31.88
N ARG A 209 5.20 12.53 32.58
CA ARG A 209 5.00 11.19 31.98
C ARG A 209 3.67 11.07 31.26
N GLY A 210 2.58 11.56 31.86
CA GLY A 210 1.26 11.67 31.24
C GLY A 210 1.16 12.76 30.16
N ALA A 211 2.29 13.22 29.60
CA ALA A 211 2.39 14.23 28.57
C ALA A 211 1.61 15.53 28.88
N PHE A 212 1.50 15.95 30.14
CA PHE A 212 0.77 17.17 30.53
C PHE A 212 1.31 18.44 29.86
N ARG A 213 2.61 18.46 29.51
CA ARG A 213 3.21 19.53 28.68
C ARG A 213 3.14 19.29 27.17
N GLY A 214 2.67 18.14 26.70
CA GLY A 214 2.31 17.91 25.29
C GLY A 214 1.18 18.80 24.79
N LEU A 215 0.48 19.50 25.69
CA LEU A 215 -0.39 20.64 25.36
C LEU A 215 0.38 21.84 24.78
N ARG A 216 1.71 21.92 24.95
CA ARG A 216 2.56 22.49 23.91
C ARG A 216 2.63 21.48 22.75
N LYS A 217 1.61 21.46 21.90
CA LYS A 217 1.86 21.00 20.53
C LYS A 217 2.92 21.93 19.93
N PRO A 218 3.98 21.43 19.29
CA PRO A 218 4.54 22.11 18.14
C PRO A 218 3.52 21.99 16.99
N SER A 219 2.36 22.65 17.10
CA SER A 219 1.28 22.64 16.10
C SER A 219 1.62 23.59 14.93
N THR A 220 2.80 23.34 14.39
CA THR A 220 3.38 23.89 13.17
C THR A 220 4.12 22.71 12.56
N PHE A 221 3.35 21.76 12.03
CA PHE A 221 3.86 20.63 11.25
C PHE A 221 4.49 21.18 9.98
N PHE A 222 5.76 21.55 10.07
CA PHE A 222 6.55 22.09 8.97
C PHE A 222 7.28 20.96 8.25
N TRP A 223 6.49 20.10 7.60
CA TRP A 223 6.99 19.10 6.66
C TRP A 223 7.49 19.83 5.40
N TRP A 224 8.81 20.02 5.30
CA TRP A 224 9.45 20.44 4.05
C TRP A 224 9.91 19.19 3.30
N LEU A 225 9.55 19.04 2.02
CA LEU A 225 10.27 18.11 1.14
C LEU A 225 11.31 18.89 0.34
N ARG A 226 12.61 18.73 0.66
CA ARG A 226 13.69 19.23 -0.20
C ARG A 226 14.91 18.31 -0.27
N GLN A 227 15.17 17.80 -1.47
CA GLN A 227 16.48 17.24 -1.82
C GLN A 227 17.53 18.37 -1.78
N SER A 228 18.50 18.30 -0.86
CA SER A 228 19.52 19.35 -0.77
C SER A 228 20.59 19.22 -1.84
N THR A 229 20.57 20.09 -2.86
CA THR A 229 21.79 20.41 -3.61
C THR A 229 22.55 21.53 -2.89
N ILE A 230 23.87 21.37 -2.74
CA ILE A 230 24.71 22.27 -1.94
C ILE A 230 25.96 22.68 -2.74
N GLY A 231 26.33 23.96 -2.66
CA GLY A 231 27.62 24.48 -3.09
C GLY A 231 27.52 25.73 -3.97
N LYS A 232 28.18 26.83 -3.55
CA LYS A 232 28.26 28.08 -4.32
C LYS A 232 29.14 27.91 -5.57
N THR A 233 28.57 27.44 -6.67
CA THR A 233 29.06 27.67 -8.06
C THR A 233 28.05 27.18 -9.09
N ALA A 234 27.43 28.09 -9.85
CA ALA A 234 26.53 27.83 -11.00
C ALA A 234 25.41 26.78 -10.74
N THR A 235 24.43 27.15 -9.89
CA THR A 235 23.37 26.22 -9.45
C THR A 235 22.47 25.69 -10.56
N MET A 236 21.98 26.52 -11.50
CA MET A 236 21.08 26.06 -12.57
C MET A 236 21.66 24.89 -13.38
N PHE A 237 22.92 25.02 -13.83
CA PHE A 237 23.60 23.94 -14.58
C PHE A 237 23.77 22.68 -13.72
N ARG A 238 24.02 22.82 -12.40
CA ARG A 238 24.06 21.68 -11.47
C ARG A 238 22.70 21.02 -11.34
N SER A 239 21.60 21.77 -11.23
CA SER A 239 20.23 21.24 -11.13
C SER A 239 19.86 20.46 -12.40
N LEU A 240 20.13 21.01 -13.58
CA LEU A 240 19.89 20.32 -14.85
C LEU A 240 20.80 19.08 -15.01
N ARG A 241 22.08 19.17 -14.61
CA ARG A 241 23.01 18.04 -14.65
C ARG A 241 22.63 16.93 -13.67
N TYR A 242 22.14 17.29 -12.48
CA TYR A 242 21.65 16.37 -11.45
C TYR A 242 20.49 15.51 -11.98
N TRP A 243 19.48 16.14 -12.59
CA TRP A 243 18.37 15.40 -13.19
C TRP A 243 18.78 14.61 -14.44
N TYR A 244 19.69 15.14 -15.27
CA TYR A 244 20.26 14.38 -16.39
C TYR A 244 21.01 13.12 -15.93
N ASP A 245 21.88 13.20 -14.92
CA ASP A 245 22.57 12.02 -14.40
C ASP A 245 21.60 11.07 -13.65
N ARG A 246 20.56 11.58 -12.95
CA ARG A 246 19.50 10.73 -12.36
C ARG A 246 18.55 10.09 -13.38
N SER A 247 18.54 10.55 -14.64
CA SER A 247 17.82 9.90 -15.74
C SER A 247 18.56 8.67 -16.29
N LYS A 248 19.85 8.51 -15.96
CA LYS A 248 20.66 7.35 -16.36
C LYS A 248 20.41 6.18 -15.42
N VAL A 249 19.51 5.30 -15.82
CA VAL A 249 19.23 4.04 -15.13
C VAL A 249 20.02 2.89 -15.76
N ASP A 250 20.73 2.11 -14.95
CA ASP A 250 21.52 0.97 -15.43
C ASP A 250 20.70 -0.33 -15.39
N PHE A 251 20.26 -0.76 -16.58
CA PHE A 251 19.51 -2.01 -16.75
C PHE A 251 20.36 -3.27 -16.54
N LEU A 252 21.70 -3.21 -16.65
CA LEU A 252 22.54 -4.38 -16.35
C LEU A 252 22.59 -4.61 -14.83
N ASN A 253 22.79 -3.54 -14.06
CA ASN A 253 22.82 -3.61 -12.59
C ASN A 253 21.48 -4.04 -11.98
N SER A 254 20.34 -3.71 -12.60
CA SER A 254 19.03 -4.15 -12.09
C SER A 254 18.85 -5.68 -12.10
N ASN A 255 19.58 -6.42 -12.94
CA ASN A 255 19.55 -7.89 -12.90
C ASN A 255 20.18 -8.48 -11.63
N LEU A 256 21.16 -7.79 -11.05
CA LEU A 256 21.88 -8.22 -9.83
C LEU A 256 21.11 -7.91 -8.54
N ALA A 257 20.13 -6.99 -8.60
CA ALA A 257 19.49 -6.29 -7.48
C ALA A 257 18.84 -7.13 -6.37
N THR A 258 18.77 -8.45 -6.54
CA THR A 258 18.06 -9.41 -5.68
C THR A 258 18.97 -10.56 -5.20
N TRP A 259 20.12 -10.75 -5.84
CA TRP A 259 21.01 -11.90 -5.64
C TRP A 259 22.44 -11.56 -5.25
N ASP A 260 22.88 -10.33 -5.51
CA ASP A 260 24.17 -9.82 -5.03
C ASP A 260 24.26 -9.92 -3.48
N ASP A 261 25.19 -10.72 -2.97
CA ASP A 261 25.44 -10.87 -1.53
C ASP A 261 26.07 -9.59 -0.93
N ASP A 262 26.71 -8.74 -1.74
CA ASP A 262 27.17 -7.40 -1.36
C ASP A 262 26.09 -6.32 -1.50
N ALA A 263 24.87 -6.64 -1.98
CA ALA A 263 23.79 -5.65 -2.13
C ALA A 263 23.40 -4.98 -0.80
N VAL A 264 23.59 -5.66 0.34
CA VAL A 264 23.44 -5.06 1.67
C VAL A 264 24.49 -3.97 1.88
N SER A 265 25.76 -4.26 1.57
CA SER A 265 26.84 -3.25 1.57
C SER A 265 26.55 -2.11 0.58
N GLY A 266 26.06 -2.42 -0.62
CA GLY A 266 25.71 -1.44 -1.65
C GLY A 266 24.52 -0.54 -1.27
N ALA A 267 23.52 -1.07 -0.55
CA ALA A 267 22.42 -0.28 0.01
C ALA A 267 22.94 0.70 1.06
N LEU A 268 23.79 0.20 1.97
CA LEU A 268 24.43 0.96 3.03
C LEU A 268 25.40 2.02 2.47
N GLU A 269 26.08 1.75 1.35
CA GLU A 269 26.91 2.74 0.63
C GLU A 269 26.08 3.77 -0.13
N SER A 270 24.97 3.37 -0.76
CA SER A 270 24.08 4.28 -1.50
C SER A 270 23.45 5.32 -0.57
N ALA A 271 22.94 4.88 0.58
CA ALA A 271 22.45 5.77 1.63
C ALA A 271 23.57 6.51 2.36
N ALA A 272 24.80 5.98 2.36
CA ALA A 272 26.00 6.66 2.85
C ALA A 272 26.57 7.68 1.84
N PHE A 273 25.69 8.46 1.18
CA PHE A 273 26.03 9.82 0.72
C PHE A 273 26.68 10.67 1.83
N TRP A 274 26.54 10.26 3.10
CA TRP A 274 27.26 10.79 4.26
C TRP A 274 28.64 10.18 4.54
N VAL A 275 29.64 10.80 3.89
CA VAL A 275 31.07 10.87 4.25
C VAL A 275 31.93 9.66 3.91
N LYS A 276 32.77 9.83 2.89
CA LYS A 276 33.86 8.90 2.55
C LYS A 276 35.00 8.98 3.57
N GLY A 277 34.82 8.29 4.69
CA GLY A 277 35.82 8.03 5.73
C GLY A 277 35.72 8.89 6.99
N LEU A 278 35.29 8.28 8.10
CA LEU A 278 35.68 8.60 9.48
C LEU A 278 35.29 7.41 10.39
N ALA A 279 35.99 7.21 11.52
CA ALA A 279 35.95 5.96 12.30
C ALA A 279 35.41 6.14 13.75
N SER A 280 35.07 5.01 14.37
CA SER A 280 34.32 4.89 15.63
C SER A 280 35.00 5.41 16.90
N SER A 281 34.19 5.82 17.89
CA SER A 281 34.46 5.50 19.31
C SER A 281 33.20 5.50 20.21
N THR A 282 33.23 4.69 21.27
CA THR A 282 32.23 4.59 22.36
C THR A 282 32.68 5.46 23.55
N ARG A 283 31.95 5.73 24.64
CA ARG A 283 30.69 5.20 25.23
C ARG A 283 29.74 6.39 25.54
N GLN A 284 28.60 6.32 26.25
CA GLN A 284 27.93 5.26 27.02
C GLN A 284 26.39 5.50 27.00
N VAL A 285 25.58 4.64 27.63
CA VAL A 285 24.11 4.74 27.68
C VAL A 285 23.59 4.40 29.09
N PHE A 286 22.40 4.92 29.45
CA PHE A 286 21.69 4.59 30.69
C PHE A 286 21.15 3.15 30.68
N SER A 287 20.95 2.53 31.84
CA SER A 287 20.54 1.12 31.94
C SER A 287 19.02 0.94 31.98
N ASN A 288 18.44 0.38 30.91
CA ASN A 288 17.55 -0.79 30.88
C ASN A 288 16.97 -0.97 29.45
N PHE A 289 16.85 -2.21 28.97
CA PHE A 289 16.28 -2.61 27.65
C PHE A 289 16.75 -1.76 26.44
N LEU A 290 17.98 -2.01 25.97
CA LEU A 290 18.59 -1.25 24.88
C LEU A 290 19.35 -2.17 23.91
N ILE A 291 18.91 -2.19 22.64
CA ILE A 291 19.68 -2.75 21.54
C ILE A 291 20.47 -1.62 20.89
N VAL A 292 21.80 -1.70 20.87
CA VAL A 292 22.67 -0.68 20.25
C VAL A 292 23.01 -1.09 18.83
N VAL A 293 22.47 -0.36 17.84
CA VAL A 293 22.66 -0.64 16.42
C VAL A 293 23.74 0.28 15.83
N SER A 294 24.64 -0.29 15.02
CA SER A 294 25.70 0.46 14.34
C SER A 294 25.15 1.25 13.15
N TRP A 295 25.59 2.50 12.98
CA TRP A 295 25.28 3.28 11.76
C TRP A 295 26.00 2.78 10.51
N SER A 296 26.96 1.87 10.63
CA SER A 296 27.48 1.10 9.50
C SER A 296 26.50 0.03 8.99
N LYS A 297 25.25 0.05 9.48
CA LYS A 297 24.15 -0.87 9.17
C LYS A 297 22.80 -0.12 9.06
N ILE A 298 22.79 1.16 8.69
CA ILE A 298 21.56 1.85 8.27
C ILE A 298 21.67 2.38 6.84
N PRO A 299 20.58 2.43 6.06
CA PRO A 299 19.22 1.98 6.38
C PRO A 299 19.13 0.46 6.54
N SER A 300 18.32 0.03 7.49
CA SER A 300 17.90 -1.37 7.63
C SER A 300 16.74 -1.51 8.60
N ASN A 301 15.98 -2.60 8.45
CA ASN A 301 15.23 -3.15 9.55
C ASN A 301 16.13 -4.00 10.46
N TRP A 302 16.04 -3.82 11.79
CA TRP A 302 16.97 -4.50 12.71
C TRP A 302 16.72 -6.02 12.82
N GLN A 303 15.52 -6.47 12.45
CA GLN A 303 15.17 -7.89 12.37
C GLN A 303 16.05 -8.63 11.35
N MET A 304 16.35 -8.01 10.20
CA MET A 304 17.23 -8.57 9.16
C MET A 304 18.70 -8.68 9.62
N HIS A 305 19.03 -8.11 10.79
CA HIS A 305 20.32 -8.20 11.43
C HIS A 305 20.33 -9.10 12.68
N GLY A 306 19.25 -9.86 12.93
CA GLY A 306 19.15 -10.83 14.02
C GLY A 306 19.00 -10.23 15.41
N PHE A 307 18.64 -8.95 15.52
CA PHE A 307 18.43 -8.28 16.81
C PHE A 307 17.08 -8.60 17.48
N ASP A 308 16.10 -9.02 16.68
CA ASP A 308 14.71 -9.28 17.05
C ASP A 308 14.07 -10.13 15.91
N ARG A 309 12.94 -10.79 16.15
CA ARG A 309 12.25 -11.56 15.11
C ARG A 309 11.36 -10.64 14.24
N PRO A 310 11.33 -10.82 12.91
CA PRO A 310 10.22 -10.34 12.10
C PRO A 310 8.94 -11.07 12.53
N ILE A 311 7.77 -10.47 12.28
CA ILE A 311 6.46 -11.08 12.54
C ILE A 311 5.62 -10.81 11.30
N TYR A 312 5.00 -11.83 10.72
CA TYR A 312 4.03 -11.65 9.65
C TYR A 312 2.62 -11.97 10.15
N THR A 313 1.75 -10.96 10.14
CA THR A 313 0.31 -11.12 10.30
C THR A 313 -0.40 -10.30 9.24
N ASN A 314 -1.61 -10.74 8.89
CA ASN A 314 -2.57 -10.00 8.09
C ASN A 314 -3.39 -9.11 9.05
N VAL A 315 -4.66 -9.45 9.30
CA VAL A 315 -5.62 -8.63 10.07
C VAL A 315 -5.33 -8.54 11.58
N VAL A 316 -4.45 -9.38 12.13
CA VAL A 316 -4.24 -9.48 13.58
C VAL A 316 -3.02 -8.68 14.01
N TYR A 317 -3.25 -7.54 14.69
CA TYR A 317 -2.19 -6.81 15.39
C TYR A 317 -1.28 -7.76 16.21
N PRO A 318 0.05 -7.67 16.07
CA PRO A 318 1.00 -8.51 16.80
C PRO A 318 1.13 -8.13 18.30
N PHE A 319 0.26 -7.24 18.79
CA PHE A 319 0.15 -6.82 20.18
C PHE A 319 -1.33 -6.60 20.58
N PRO A 320 -1.69 -6.68 21.88
CA PRO A 320 -3.09 -6.58 22.30
C PRO A 320 -3.72 -5.21 21.98
N ILE A 321 -4.87 -5.23 21.29
CA ILE A 321 -5.64 -4.02 20.98
C ILE A 321 -6.14 -3.36 22.28
N ASN A 322 -5.58 -2.19 22.61
CA ASN A 322 -5.97 -1.35 23.74
C ASN A 322 -5.60 0.13 23.48
N PRO A 323 -6.09 0.74 22.39
CA PRO A 323 -5.66 2.07 21.95
C PRO A 323 -5.86 3.16 23.02
N PRO A 324 -4.95 4.15 23.12
CA PRO A 324 -3.71 4.32 22.35
C PRO A 324 -2.50 3.57 22.93
N TYR A 325 -2.70 2.65 23.88
CA TYR A 325 -1.59 2.01 24.61
C TYR A 325 -0.97 0.85 23.84
N VAL A 326 0.35 0.80 23.80
CA VAL A 326 1.15 -0.32 23.26
C VAL A 326 1.77 -1.16 24.39
N PRO A 327 2.37 -2.34 24.11
CA PRO A 327 3.07 -3.13 25.12
C PRO A 327 4.14 -2.33 25.88
N SER A 328 4.28 -2.62 27.18
CA SER A 328 5.34 -2.04 28.02
C SER A 328 6.71 -2.68 27.79
N ASP A 329 6.73 -3.93 27.31
CA ASP A 329 7.90 -4.55 26.70
C ASP A 329 7.90 -4.22 25.20
N ASN A 330 8.65 -3.18 24.82
CA ASN A 330 8.65 -2.57 23.50
C ASN A 330 10.07 -2.54 22.92
N PRO A 331 10.40 -3.41 21.95
CA PRO A 331 11.72 -3.47 21.35
C PRO A 331 12.22 -2.09 20.87
N THR A 332 13.38 -1.68 21.38
CA THR A 332 13.91 -0.32 21.26
C THR A 332 15.31 -0.34 20.67
N GLY A 333 15.43 0.21 19.45
CA GLY A 333 16.69 0.35 18.71
C GLY A 333 17.35 1.71 18.99
N CYS A 334 18.54 1.71 19.58
CA CYS A 334 19.32 2.91 19.84
C CYS A 334 20.53 3.03 18.90
N TYR A 335 20.55 4.12 18.14
CA TYR A 335 21.51 4.41 17.09
C TYR A 335 22.34 5.63 17.51
N ARG A 336 23.68 5.61 17.33
CA ARG A 336 24.54 6.81 17.53
C ARG A 336 25.67 6.96 16.50
N LYS A 337 25.83 8.16 15.90
CA LYS A 337 26.89 8.53 14.93
C LYS A 337 27.55 9.85 15.32
N THR A 338 28.81 10.06 14.92
CA THR A 338 29.45 11.38 14.96
C THR A 338 29.53 11.99 13.57
N PHE A 339 29.49 13.32 13.50
CA PHE A 339 29.56 14.07 12.25
C PHE A 339 30.22 15.44 12.45
N ARG A 340 30.65 16.06 11.35
CA ARG A 340 31.26 17.40 11.33
C ARG A 340 30.48 18.27 10.33
N ILE A 341 30.30 19.55 10.66
CA ILE A 341 29.70 20.51 9.72
C ILE A 341 30.81 21.05 8.81
N PRO A 342 30.68 20.95 7.46
CA PRO A 342 31.67 21.47 6.54
C PRO A 342 31.89 22.98 6.69
N THR A 343 33.11 23.46 6.40
CA THR A 343 33.49 24.88 6.49
C THR A 343 32.66 25.78 5.57
N GLU A 344 32.16 25.22 4.48
CA GLU A 344 31.35 25.86 3.45
C GLU A 344 29.92 26.17 3.95
N TRP A 345 29.52 25.58 5.09
CA TRP A 345 28.20 25.75 5.71
C TRP A 345 28.20 26.88 6.75
N LYS A 346 29.29 27.67 6.87
CA LYS A 346 29.38 28.77 7.84
C LYS A 346 28.25 29.79 7.63
N GLY A 347 27.42 29.98 8.66
CA GLY A 347 26.27 30.89 8.63
C GLY A 347 25.04 30.37 7.87
N ARG A 348 25.02 29.10 7.46
CA ARG A 348 23.86 28.42 6.88
C ARG A 348 23.03 27.73 7.97
N ARG A 349 21.73 27.54 7.70
CA ARG A 349 20.81 26.74 8.51
C ARG A 349 21.03 25.25 8.19
N ILE A 350 20.91 24.41 9.21
CA ILE A 350 21.28 22.99 9.19
C ILE A 350 20.05 22.18 9.60
N LEU A 351 19.46 21.46 8.65
CA LEU A 351 18.32 20.58 8.88
C LEU A 351 18.80 19.13 8.88
N LEU A 352 18.15 18.29 9.68
CA LEU A 352 18.34 16.84 9.76
C LEU A 352 17.05 16.18 9.28
N HIS A 353 17.16 15.39 8.22
CA HIS A 353 16.06 14.76 7.50
C HIS A 353 16.19 13.25 7.61
N PHE A 354 15.14 12.56 8.05
CA PHE A 354 15.01 11.10 8.03
C PHE A 354 13.92 10.74 7.02
N GLU A 355 14.21 9.98 5.95
CA GLU A 355 13.21 9.67 4.91
C GLU A 355 12.08 8.75 5.40
N ALA A 356 12.37 7.86 6.36
CA ALA A 356 11.40 7.00 7.04
C ALA A 356 12.04 6.28 8.24
N VAL A 357 11.29 6.11 9.35
CA VAL A 357 11.72 5.39 10.55
C VAL A 357 10.55 4.63 11.17
N ASP A 358 10.68 3.31 11.30
CA ASP A 358 9.59 2.40 11.68
C ASP A 358 9.66 2.03 13.19
N SER A 359 8.67 2.35 14.04
CA SER A 359 7.40 3.08 13.79
C SER A 359 7.32 4.48 14.41
N ALA A 360 8.15 4.77 15.42
CA ALA A 360 8.26 6.10 16.02
C ALA A 360 9.65 6.30 16.64
N PHE A 361 10.11 7.55 16.75
CA PHE A 361 11.47 7.82 17.23
C PHE A 361 11.67 9.18 17.89
N PHE A 362 12.66 9.24 18.79
CA PHE A 362 13.20 10.47 19.41
C PHE A 362 14.61 10.78 18.91
N VAL A 363 14.95 12.06 18.79
CA VAL A 363 16.23 12.55 18.24
C VAL A 363 16.96 13.46 19.22
N TRP A 364 18.27 13.25 19.41
CA TRP A 364 19.16 14.15 20.15
C TRP A 364 20.39 14.54 19.32
N VAL A 365 20.79 15.82 19.40
CA VAL A 365 22.09 16.29 18.91
C VAL A 365 22.88 16.88 20.08
N ASN A 366 24.11 16.42 20.26
CA ASN A 366 25.02 16.83 21.34
C ASN A 366 24.44 16.69 22.76
N GLY A 367 23.46 15.80 22.95
CA GLY A 367 22.75 15.57 24.21
C GLY A 367 21.51 16.44 24.42
N VAL A 368 21.23 17.40 23.53
CA VAL A 368 19.98 18.18 23.50
C VAL A 368 18.90 17.37 22.78
N LEU A 369 17.72 17.21 23.40
CA LEU A 369 16.56 16.62 22.73
C LEU A 369 16.05 17.60 21.67
N ILE A 370 15.95 17.12 20.43
CA ILE A 370 15.51 17.92 19.27
C ILE A 370 14.02 17.74 19.02
N GLY A 371 13.53 16.50 19.02
CA GLY A 371 12.14 16.21 18.71
C GLY A 371 11.78 14.72 18.72
N TYR A 372 10.58 14.44 18.21
CA TYR A 372 9.94 13.14 18.10
C TYR A 372 9.11 13.09 16.81
N SER A 373 8.97 11.92 16.19
CA SER A 373 8.03 11.69 15.08
C SER A 373 7.41 10.29 15.12
N GLN A 374 6.26 10.17 14.45
CA GLN A 374 5.63 8.93 14.01
C GLN A 374 5.57 8.92 12.46
N ASP A 375 4.73 8.02 11.91
CA ASP A 375 4.63 7.64 10.49
C ASP A 375 5.88 6.92 9.99
N SER A 376 5.77 5.59 9.82
CA SER A 376 6.88 4.77 9.36
C SER A 376 7.27 4.98 7.89
N ARG A 377 6.60 5.87 7.12
CA ARG A 377 6.69 5.92 5.65
C ARG A 377 6.85 7.32 5.07
N LEU A 378 6.83 8.37 5.89
CA LEU A 378 6.97 9.76 5.45
C LEU A 378 8.15 10.48 6.14
N PRO A 379 8.74 11.50 5.50
CA PRO A 379 10.03 12.05 5.91
C PRO A 379 9.93 13.07 7.05
N ALA A 380 10.70 12.89 8.11
CA ALA A 380 10.72 13.79 9.27
C ALA A 380 11.97 14.70 9.30
N GLU A 381 11.73 16.01 9.35
CA GLU A 381 12.77 17.04 9.41
C GLU A 381 12.86 17.76 10.76
N PHE A 382 14.09 18.10 11.16
CA PHE A 382 14.38 18.90 12.35
C PHE A 382 15.49 19.93 12.06
N GLU A 383 15.30 21.21 12.38
CA GLU A 383 16.42 22.16 12.36
C GLU A 383 17.31 21.95 13.61
N ILE A 384 18.62 21.77 13.37
CA ILE A 384 19.62 21.48 14.40
C ILE A 384 20.74 22.53 14.47
N THR A 385 20.59 23.66 13.76
CA THR A 385 21.58 24.75 13.63
C THR A 385 22.21 25.14 14.97
N ASP A 386 21.39 25.52 15.96
CA ASP A 386 21.85 25.98 17.28
C ASP A 386 22.35 24.86 18.21
N CYS A 387 22.08 23.60 17.88
CA CYS A 387 22.53 22.43 18.65
C CYS A 387 23.90 21.92 18.16
N CYS A 388 24.37 22.36 17.00
CA CYS A 388 25.67 21.98 16.44
C CYS A 388 26.81 22.82 17.01
N TYR A 389 28.00 22.22 17.13
CA TYR A 389 29.23 23.00 17.25
C TYR A 389 29.53 23.75 15.93
N PRO A 390 30.14 24.95 15.99
CA PRO A 390 30.53 25.72 14.81
C PRO A 390 31.36 24.92 13.80
N CYS A 391 31.27 25.27 12.52
CA CYS A 391 31.99 24.59 11.43
C CYS A 391 33.53 24.71 11.49
N ASP A 392 34.07 25.63 12.29
CA ASP A 392 35.49 25.80 12.61
C ASP A 392 35.88 25.15 13.96
N SER A 393 34.97 24.41 14.60
CA SER A 393 35.23 23.61 15.80
C SER A 393 36.05 22.36 15.51
N SER A 394 36.99 22.04 16.39
CA SER A 394 37.70 20.75 16.38
C SER A 394 36.87 19.58 16.93
N LYS A 395 35.75 19.87 17.62
CA LYS A 395 34.83 18.87 18.20
C LYS A 395 33.90 18.30 17.14
N GLU A 396 33.62 17.00 17.24
CA GLU A 396 32.56 16.36 16.45
C GLU A 396 31.19 16.53 17.11
N ASN A 397 30.15 16.65 16.30
CA ASN A 397 28.77 16.58 16.75
C ASN A 397 28.38 15.11 16.95
N ILE A 398 27.51 14.84 17.92
CA ILE A 398 26.95 13.51 18.19
C ILE A 398 25.46 13.54 17.84
N LEU A 399 25.03 12.71 16.89
CA LEU A 399 23.63 12.37 16.67
C LEU A 399 23.32 11.07 17.42
N ALA A 400 22.23 11.07 18.20
CA ALA A 400 21.66 9.88 18.82
C ALA A 400 20.17 9.79 18.51
N VAL A 401 19.68 8.59 18.23
CA VAL A 401 18.28 8.32 17.87
C VAL A 401 17.81 7.09 18.65
N GLN A 402 16.60 7.17 19.21
CA GLN A 402 15.91 6.07 19.88
C GLN A 402 14.65 5.74 19.10
N VAL A 403 14.60 4.57 18.47
CA VAL A 403 13.49 4.08 17.67
C VAL A 403 12.71 3.03 18.48
N LEU A 404 11.39 3.13 18.45
CA LEU A 404 10.45 2.22 19.11
C LEU A 404 9.78 1.32 18.04
N ARG A 405 9.66 0.02 18.32
CA ARG A 405 8.91 -0.91 17.46
C ARG A 405 7.43 -0.59 17.45
N TRP A 406 6.84 -0.40 18.63
CA TRP A 406 5.42 -0.06 18.79
C TRP A 406 5.20 1.39 19.21
N SER A 407 4.19 2.04 18.65
CA SER A 407 3.69 3.36 19.05
C SER A 407 2.17 3.42 18.88
N ASP A 408 1.53 4.50 19.37
CA ASP A 408 0.14 4.78 19.03
C ASP A 408 -0.07 4.91 17.51
N GLY A 409 0.95 5.35 16.78
CA GLY A 409 0.99 5.33 15.31
C GLY A 409 0.92 3.94 14.69
N SER A 410 1.37 2.88 15.38
CA SER A 410 1.25 1.49 14.89
C SER A 410 -0.20 1.01 14.79
N TYR A 411 -1.15 1.67 15.45
CA TYR A 411 -2.58 1.43 15.24
C TYR A 411 -3.09 1.95 13.88
N LEU A 412 -2.28 2.65 13.08
CA LEU A 412 -2.64 3.12 11.74
C LEU A 412 -1.78 2.48 10.63
N GLU A 413 -1.02 1.42 10.96
CA GLU A 413 -0.02 0.79 10.08
C GLU A 413 -0.21 -0.73 10.03
N ASP A 414 -1.47 -1.15 10.16
CA ASP A 414 -1.95 -2.53 10.29
C ASP A 414 -2.13 -3.21 8.93
N GLN A 415 -1.07 -3.15 8.11
CA GLN A 415 -1.03 -3.67 6.74
C GLN A 415 -0.63 -5.15 6.68
N ASP A 416 -1.15 -5.89 5.69
CA ASP A 416 -0.79 -7.28 5.37
C ASP A 416 0.68 -7.44 4.87
N HIS A 417 1.64 -7.21 5.77
CA HIS A 417 3.08 -7.35 5.51
C HIS A 417 3.88 -7.67 6.78
N TRP A 418 5.20 -7.75 6.64
CA TRP A 418 6.09 -7.96 7.78
C TRP A 418 6.18 -6.74 8.73
N TRP A 419 5.87 -6.97 10.00
CA TRP A 419 6.08 -6.04 11.11
C TRP A 419 7.56 -5.91 11.47
N LEU A 420 8.30 -5.19 10.65
CA LEU A 420 9.70 -4.84 10.86
C LEU A 420 9.86 -3.51 11.61
N SER A 421 11.08 -3.07 11.91
CA SER A 421 11.34 -1.82 12.67
C SER A 421 12.74 -1.25 12.41
N GLY A 422 12.94 0.05 12.60
CA GLY A 422 14.24 0.73 12.49
C GLY A 422 14.28 1.88 11.50
N ILE A 423 15.45 2.51 11.36
CA ILE A 423 15.72 3.52 10.34
C ILE A 423 15.91 2.81 9.00
N HIS A 424 14.86 2.74 8.17
CA HIS A 424 14.79 1.85 7.00
C HIS A 424 14.86 2.57 5.64
N ARG A 425 14.84 3.91 5.61
CA ARG A 425 15.28 4.75 4.48
C ARG A 425 16.36 5.75 4.94
N ASP A 426 16.81 6.59 4.02
CA ASP A 426 17.97 7.47 4.16
C ASP A 426 17.91 8.49 5.31
N VAL A 427 19.10 8.94 5.76
CA VAL A 427 19.25 10.02 6.74
C VAL A 427 20.25 11.06 6.22
N LEU A 428 19.76 12.28 6.04
CA LEU A 428 20.46 13.37 5.37
C LEU A 428 20.62 14.58 6.30
N LEU A 429 21.71 15.34 6.16
CA LEU A 429 21.79 16.71 6.65
C LEU A 429 21.68 17.68 5.47
N LEU A 430 20.71 18.58 5.53
CA LEU A 430 20.45 19.58 4.52
C LEU A 430 21.04 20.92 4.97
N SER A 431 21.70 21.65 4.06
CA SER A 431 22.21 23.00 4.36
C SER A 431 21.53 24.04 3.49
N LYS A 432 20.79 24.95 4.10
CA LYS A 432 20.05 26.03 3.43
C LYS A 432 20.55 27.42 3.87
N PRO A 433 20.39 28.48 3.07
CA PRO A 433 20.71 29.85 3.49
C PRO A 433 19.82 30.32 4.66
N GLN A 434 19.89 31.60 5.05
CA GLN A 434 19.03 32.12 6.13
C GLN A 434 17.56 32.31 5.68
N VAL A 435 17.35 32.76 4.44
CA VAL A 435 16.06 32.81 3.74
C VAL A 435 16.12 31.83 2.57
N PHE A 436 15.21 30.87 2.53
CA PHE A 436 15.24 29.74 1.58
C PHE A 436 13.88 29.43 0.95
N ILE A 437 13.88 28.72 -0.18
CA ILE A 437 12.66 28.31 -0.88
C ILE A 437 12.04 27.12 -0.14
N THR A 438 11.06 27.35 0.73
CA THR A 438 10.48 26.31 1.61
C THR A 438 9.78 25.17 0.89
N ASP A 439 8.95 25.52 -0.09
CA ASP A 439 7.93 24.67 -0.70
C ASP A 439 7.56 25.27 -2.06
N TYR A 440 7.21 24.41 -3.01
CA TYR A 440 6.72 24.80 -4.33
C TYR A 440 5.71 23.80 -4.88
N PHE A 441 4.71 24.32 -5.59
CA PHE A 441 3.65 23.52 -6.22
C PHE A 441 3.48 23.93 -7.69
N PHE A 442 3.86 23.02 -8.58
CA PHE A 442 3.62 23.13 -10.01
C PHE A 442 2.18 22.72 -10.35
N LYS A 443 1.49 23.55 -11.14
CA LYS A 443 0.14 23.31 -11.67
C LYS A 443 0.13 23.57 -13.18
N SER A 444 -0.56 22.75 -13.95
CA SER A 444 -0.76 22.96 -15.40
C SER A 444 -2.19 22.69 -15.81
N THR A 445 -2.79 23.62 -16.57
CA THR A 445 -4.12 23.45 -17.19
C THR A 445 -3.96 23.40 -18.70
N LEU A 446 -4.44 22.34 -19.35
CA LEU A 446 -4.44 22.22 -20.81
C LEU A 446 -5.66 22.90 -21.42
N ASP A 447 -5.48 23.52 -22.59
CA ASP A 447 -6.59 23.99 -23.41
C ASP A 447 -7.38 22.81 -24.02
N LYS A 448 -8.58 23.08 -24.52
CA LYS A 448 -9.49 22.06 -25.09
C LYS A 448 -8.91 21.31 -26.30
N ASN A 449 -7.92 21.87 -26.98
CA ASN A 449 -7.27 21.28 -28.15
C ASN A 449 -5.92 20.63 -27.82
N LEU A 450 -5.46 20.73 -26.57
CA LEU A 450 -4.14 20.29 -26.09
C LEU A 450 -2.96 20.97 -26.82
N VAL A 451 -3.22 22.17 -27.38
CA VAL A 451 -2.25 23.00 -28.11
C VAL A 451 -1.49 23.92 -27.16
N THR A 452 -2.08 24.34 -26.03
CA THR A 452 -1.37 25.10 -25.00
C THR A 452 -1.58 24.53 -23.60
N ALA A 453 -0.60 24.76 -22.72
CA ALA A 453 -0.72 24.55 -21.28
C ALA A 453 -0.47 25.87 -20.53
N ASP A 454 -1.45 26.34 -19.78
CA ASP A 454 -1.22 27.43 -18.81
C ASP A 454 -0.57 26.83 -17.57
N VAL A 455 0.65 27.28 -17.28
CA VAL A 455 1.50 26.82 -16.18
C VAL A 455 1.47 27.86 -15.06
N GLN A 456 1.28 27.37 -13.83
CA GLN A 456 1.41 28.14 -12.60
C GLN A 456 2.37 27.43 -11.64
N VAL A 457 3.23 28.18 -10.95
CA VAL A 457 4.06 27.66 -9.85
C VAL A 457 3.89 28.55 -8.64
N GLU A 458 3.30 28.01 -7.58
CA GLU A 458 3.29 28.61 -6.25
C GLU A 458 4.63 28.32 -5.57
N VAL A 459 5.25 29.32 -4.93
CA VAL A 459 6.54 29.20 -4.24
C VAL A 459 6.48 29.95 -2.91
N LYS A 460 6.82 29.28 -1.81
CA LYS A 460 6.87 29.87 -0.46
C LYS A 460 8.32 30.12 -0.03
N LEU A 461 8.57 31.18 0.72
CA LEU A 461 9.84 31.42 1.43
C LEU A 461 9.69 31.40 2.96
N ASP A 462 10.65 30.79 3.67
CA ASP A 462 10.83 30.98 5.12
C ASP A 462 11.71 32.22 5.38
N ILE A 463 11.20 33.11 6.22
CA ILE A 463 11.81 34.40 6.61
C ILE A 463 11.94 34.57 8.13
N SER A 464 11.70 33.50 8.90
CA SER A 464 11.42 33.50 10.36
C SER A 464 12.47 34.17 11.25
N ASN A 465 13.71 34.32 10.79
CA ASN A 465 14.79 35.02 11.51
C ASN A 465 14.69 36.57 11.48
N ASN A 466 13.47 37.13 11.48
CA ASN A 466 13.18 38.58 11.54
C ASN A 466 13.98 39.43 10.54
N PHE A 467 13.88 39.12 9.25
CA PHE A 467 14.36 40.04 8.20
C PHE A 467 13.46 41.28 8.14
N GLU A 468 14.06 42.48 8.08
CA GLU A 468 13.34 43.73 7.82
C GLU A 468 12.68 43.70 6.43
N ASP A 469 11.44 44.18 6.30
CA ASP A 469 10.69 44.27 5.02
C ASP A 469 11.51 44.93 3.90
N ALA A 470 12.31 45.95 4.27
CA ALA A 470 13.19 46.69 3.37
C ALA A 470 14.34 45.84 2.77
N THR A 471 14.56 44.62 3.27
CA THR A 471 15.49 43.62 2.74
C THR A 471 14.77 42.58 1.88
N LEU A 472 13.57 42.15 2.29
CA LEU A 472 12.70 41.26 1.51
C LEU A 472 12.33 41.87 0.16
N ALA A 473 12.07 43.19 0.13
CA ALA A 473 11.85 43.97 -1.10
C ALA A 473 13.08 44.06 -2.05
N ARG A 474 14.19 43.38 -1.74
CA ARG A 474 15.40 43.31 -2.58
C ARG A 474 15.78 41.89 -3.01
N LEU A 475 15.04 40.88 -2.57
CA LEU A 475 15.20 39.52 -3.10
C LEU A 475 14.54 39.43 -4.48
N THR A 476 15.14 38.66 -5.38
CA THR A 476 14.56 38.37 -6.70
C THR A 476 14.46 36.87 -6.90
N MET A 477 13.41 36.43 -7.60
CA MET A 477 13.16 35.01 -7.86
C MET A 477 12.85 34.78 -9.33
N GLU A 478 13.39 33.70 -9.87
CA GLU A 478 13.21 33.25 -11.24
C GLU A 478 12.72 31.81 -11.24
N ALA A 479 11.75 31.51 -12.11
CA ALA A 479 11.24 30.16 -12.34
C ALA A 479 11.29 29.87 -13.84
N THR A 480 12.04 28.84 -14.23
CA THR A 480 12.22 28.45 -15.64
C THR A 480 12.00 26.97 -15.83
N LEU A 481 11.32 26.63 -16.92
CA LEU A 481 11.04 25.26 -17.35
C LEU A 481 11.96 24.89 -18.53
N TYR A 482 12.67 23.77 -18.41
CA TYR A 482 13.60 23.25 -19.42
C TYR A 482 13.04 21.98 -20.06
N ASP A 483 13.16 21.84 -21.38
CA ASP A 483 12.76 20.62 -22.10
C ASP A 483 13.84 19.55 -21.90
N ASN A 484 13.48 18.33 -21.47
CA ASN A 484 14.45 17.25 -21.21
C ASN A 484 14.62 16.29 -22.40
N THR A 485 13.81 16.39 -23.46
CA THR A 485 13.77 15.37 -24.52
C THR A 485 15.06 15.24 -25.33
N TRP A 486 15.88 16.28 -25.37
CA TRP A 486 17.19 16.25 -26.03
C TRP A 486 18.22 15.40 -25.27
N TRP A 487 18.02 15.11 -23.97
CA TRP A 487 18.88 14.20 -23.20
C TRP A 487 18.99 12.82 -23.89
N TYR A 488 17.84 12.33 -24.38
CA TYR A 488 17.73 11.05 -25.09
C TYR A 488 18.26 11.12 -26.53
N ALA A 489 18.36 12.32 -27.12
CA ALA A 489 18.84 12.52 -28.49
C ALA A 489 20.38 12.57 -28.61
N CYS A 490 21.11 12.90 -27.54
CA CYS A 490 22.56 13.02 -27.56
C CYS A 490 23.33 11.69 -27.51
N GLY A 491 22.72 10.63 -26.96
CA GLY A 491 23.38 9.35 -26.69
C GLY A 491 24.62 9.49 -25.80
N ASN A 492 25.59 8.57 -25.94
CA ASN A 492 26.80 8.52 -25.08
C ASN A 492 27.84 9.63 -25.38
N ASN A 493 27.48 10.72 -26.07
CA ASN A 493 28.38 11.84 -26.38
C ASN A 493 28.46 12.86 -25.23
N GLU A 494 28.82 12.39 -24.03
CA GLU A 494 28.69 13.14 -22.77
C GLU A 494 29.45 14.49 -22.72
N GLY A 495 30.50 14.65 -23.54
CA GLY A 495 31.44 15.78 -23.48
C GLY A 495 31.06 17.05 -24.26
N LYS A 496 29.87 17.14 -24.87
CA LYS A 496 29.42 18.31 -25.67
C LYS A 496 27.97 18.76 -25.39
N VAL A 497 27.44 18.38 -24.24
CA VAL A 497 26.08 18.72 -23.81
C VAL A 497 26.04 20.13 -23.20
N ASP A 498 25.37 21.06 -23.89
CA ASP A 498 24.95 22.36 -23.32
C ASP A 498 23.55 22.19 -22.70
N LEU A 499 23.50 22.11 -21.37
CA LEU A 499 22.23 22.00 -20.64
C LEU A 499 21.40 23.29 -20.69
N SER A 500 22.01 24.43 -21.05
CA SER A 500 21.44 25.78 -20.95
C SER A 500 20.98 26.41 -22.27
N SER A 501 20.87 25.60 -23.34
CA SER A 501 20.35 26.05 -24.64
C SER A 501 18.92 25.56 -24.95
N TYR A 502 18.17 25.12 -23.94
CA TYR A 502 16.91 24.36 -24.08
C TYR A 502 15.79 24.81 -23.12
N ASP A 503 15.83 26.07 -22.68
CA ASP A 503 14.78 26.76 -21.95
C ASP A 503 13.48 26.73 -22.76
N ALA A 504 12.45 26.07 -22.24
CA ALA A 504 11.15 25.92 -22.89
C ALA A 504 10.20 27.07 -22.55
N LEU A 505 10.27 27.58 -21.32
CA LEU A 505 9.45 28.69 -20.83
C LEU A 505 10.08 29.33 -19.59
N HIS A 506 10.38 30.63 -19.65
CA HIS A 506 10.54 31.45 -18.44
C HIS A 506 9.17 31.89 -17.94
N LEU A 507 8.88 31.69 -16.66
CA LEU A 507 7.61 32.08 -16.05
C LEU A 507 7.68 33.50 -15.49
N ASN A 508 6.59 34.26 -15.62
CA ASN A 508 6.52 35.64 -15.15
C ASN A 508 6.02 35.68 -13.71
N LEU A 509 6.68 36.45 -12.84
CA LEU A 509 6.20 36.66 -11.48
C LEU A 509 4.93 37.52 -11.50
N ARG A 510 3.82 36.94 -11.05
CA ARG A 510 2.61 37.66 -10.66
C ARG A 510 2.85 38.34 -9.31
N SER A 511 2.37 39.57 -9.14
CA SER A 511 2.63 40.41 -7.97
C SER A 511 2.49 39.64 -6.65
N PRO A 512 3.48 39.71 -5.74
CA PRO A 512 3.53 38.85 -4.56
C PRO A 512 2.33 39.09 -3.64
N SER A 513 1.67 38.00 -3.25
CA SER A 513 0.66 38.02 -2.21
C SER A 513 1.36 37.92 -0.84
N ILE A 514 1.20 38.96 -0.03
CA ILE A 514 1.59 38.89 1.39
C ILE A 514 0.62 37.91 2.06
N GLY A 515 1.14 36.74 2.44
CA GLY A 515 0.41 35.79 3.26
C GLY A 515 0.26 36.31 4.69
N SER A 516 -0.79 35.89 5.37
CA SER A 516 -0.76 35.86 6.83
C SER A 516 0.33 34.88 7.30
N ASP A 517 0.64 34.92 8.60
CA ASP A 517 1.35 33.84 9.30
C ASP A 517 2.83 33.63 8.92
N GLY A 518 3.46 34.64 8.31
CA GLY A 518 4.92 34.76 8.25
C GLY A 518 5.62 34.08 7.07
N PHE A 519 4.87 33.63 6.06
CA PHE A 519 5.42 33.09 4.82
C PHE A 519 5.10 34.02 3.63
N HIS A 520 6.12 34.35 2.84
CA HIS A 520 5.92 35.09 1.59
C HIS A 520 5.60 34.11 0.46
N CYS A 521 4.47 34.34 -0.23
CA CYS A 521 4.06 33.55 -1.37
C CYS A 521 4.33 34.31 -2.69
N TYR A 522 4.95 33.62 -3.63
CA TYR A 522 5.23 34.08 -4.98
C TYR A 522 4.49 33.15 -5.95
N ILE A 523 3.82 33.71 -6.94
CA ILE A 523 3.10 32.95 -7.96
C ILE A 523 3.70 33.27 -9.32
N PHE A 524 4.26 32.27 -9.98
CA PHE A 524 4.80 32.38 -11.33
C PHE A 524 3.79 31.84 -12.35
N GLU A 525 3.57 32.56 -13.45
CA GLU A 525 2.58 32.20 -14.48
C GLU A 525 3.16 32.35 -15.89
N GLY A 526 2.76 31.46 -16.80
CA GLY A 526 3.12 31.52 -18.22
C GLY A 526 2.46 30.41 -19.03
N THR A 527 2.33 30.61 -20.35
CA THR A 527 1.70 29.65 -21.26
C THR A 527 2.76 28.92 -22.07
N LEU A 528 2.74 27.58 -22.03
CA LEU A 528 3.61 26.71 -22.82
C LEU A 528 2.91 26.32 -24.14
N GLU A 529 3.51 26.74 -25.25
CA GLU A 529 3.03 26.48 -26.61
C GLU A 529 3.41 25.07 -27.10
N ARG A 530 2.41 24.29 -27.52
CA ARG A 530 2.52 22.89 -27.98
C ARG A 530 3.28 22.00 -26.98
N PRO A 531 2.76 21.84 -25.75
CA PRO A 531 3.40 21.07 -24.70
C PRO A 531 3.57 19.59 -25.10
N LYS A 532 4.72 19.02 -24.76
CA LYS A 532 4.94 17.57 -24.90
C LYS A 532 4.25 16.88 -23.73
N LEU A 533 3.11 16.26 -24.00
CA LEU A 533 2.26 15.68 -22.97
C LEU A 533 2.89 14.43 -22.36
N TRP A 534 2.78 14.29 -21.04
CA TRP A 534 3.17 13.10 -20.30
C TRP A 534 2.01 12.08 -20.28
N SER A 535 2.34 10.81 -20.51
CA SER A 535 1.49 9.65 -20.25
C SER A 535 2.35 8.41 -19.95
N SER A 536 1.73 7.30 -19.52
CA SER A 536 2.45 6.03 -19.35
C SER A 536 2.97 5.42 -20.67
N GLU A 537 2.49 5.90 -21.82
CA GLU A 537 3.01 5.54 -23.14
C GLU A 537 4.10 6.49 -23.63
N ASN A 538 4.01 7.78 -23.24
CA ASN A 538 4.90 8.85 -23.68
C ASN A 538 5.33 9.69 -22.45
N PRO A 539 6.33 9.26 -21.67
CA PRO A 539 6.77 9.95 -20.45
C PRO A 539 7.62 11.20 -20.76
N ASN A 540 7.02 12.19 -21.42
CA ASN A 540 7.66 13.48 -21.70
C ASN A 540 7.80 14.28 -20.40
N LEU A 541 9.04 14.56 -20.01
CA LEU A 541 9.36 15.35 -18.82
C LEU A 541 10.05 16.66 -19.19
N TYR A 542 9.84 17.64 -18.32
CA TYR A 542 10.54 18.92 -18.27
C TYR A 542 11.20 19.08 -16.90
N THR A 543 12.28 19.85 -16.79
CA THR A 543 12.87 20.22 -15.51
C THR A 543 12.42 21.62 -15.12
N LEU A 544 11.71 21.76 -14.00
CA LEU A 544 11.47 23.05 -13.37
C LEU A 544 12.71 23.41 -12.53
N VAL A 545 13.25 24.62 -12.72
CA VAL A 545 14.31 25.19 -11.88
C VAL A 545 13.84 26.50 -11.27
N LEU A 546 13.95 26.60 -9.93
CA LEU A 546 13.66 27.79 -9.15
C LEU A 546 14.97 28.38 -8.63
N VAL A 547 15.16 29.69 -8.76
CA VAL A 547 16.39 30.39 -8.33
C VAL A 547 16.00 31.59 -7.48
N LEU A 548 16.48 31.63 -6.23
CA LEU A 548 16.37 32.77 -5.32
C LEU A 548 17.70 33.52 -5.30
N LYS A 549 17.65 34.84 -5.54
CA LYS A 549 18.81 35.74 -5.61
C LYS A 549 18.70 36.87 -4.60
N ASP A 550 19.85 37.34 -4.14
CA ASP A 550 19.95 38.51 -3.26
C ASP A 550 20.00 39.84 -4.03
N ALA A 551 20.16 40.94 -3.30
CA ALA A 551 20.17 42.31 -3.84
C ALA A 551 21.36 42.61 -4.78
N SER A 552 22.37 41.76 -4.83
CA SER A 552 23.51 41.82 -5.75
C SER A 552 23.23 41.08 -7.06
N GLY A 553 22.16 40.27 -7.11
CA GLY A 553 21.93 39.27 -8.14
C GLY A 553 22.67 37.95 -7.91
N ASP A 554 23.35 37.79 -6.78
CA ASP A 554 24.03 36.54 -6.40
C ASP A 554 23.01 35.49 -5.97
N ILE A 555 23.23 34.23 -6.35
CA ILE A 555 22.28 33.13 -6.05
C ILE A 555 22.42 32.73 -4.58
N LEU A 556 21.30 32.85 -3.85
CA LEU A 556 21.15 32.53 -2.44
C LEU A 556 20.71 31.08 -2.22
N ASP A 557 19.71 30.63 -2.99
CA ASP A 557 19.12 29.29 -2.95
C ASP A 557 18.65 28.83 -4.34
N CYS A 558 18.50 27.52 -4.53
CA CYS A 558 18.00 26.94 -5.77
C CYS A 558 17.36 25.56 -5.52
N GLU A 559 16.18 25.34 -6.08
CA GLU A 559 15.46 24.05 -6.03
C GLU A 559 15.09 23.61 -7.46
N SER A 560 14.77 22.33 -7.65
CA SER A 560 14.30 21.83 -8.95
C SER A 560 13.55 20.50 -8.85
N CYS A 561 12.69 20.19 -9.82
CA CYS A 561 12.04 18.89 -9.96
C CYS A 561 11.82 18.53 -11.44
N GLN A 562 11.58 17.24 -11.71
CA GLN A 562 10.91 16.83 -12.94
C GLN A 562 9.42 17.18 -12.85
N ILE A 563 8.82 17.62 -13.96
CA ILE A 563 7.37 17.74 -14.13
C ILE A 563 6.93 17.13 -15.46
N GLY A 564 5.72 16.60 -15.52
CA GLY A 564 5.09 16.08 -16.73
C GLY A 564 3.78 16.79 -17.01
N ILE A 565 3.70 17.51 -18.15
CA ILE A 565 2.50 18.26 -18.55
C ILE A 565 1.39 17.28 -18.91
N ARG A 566 0.30 17.29 -18.15
CA ARG A 566 -0.86 16.41 -18.35
C ARG A 566 -2.12 17.03 -17.76
N GLN A 567 -3.26 16.42 -18.06
CA GLN A 567 -4.52 16.70 -17.36
C GLN A 567 -5.22 15.39 -17.02
N ILE A 568 -5.52 15.18 -15.74
CA ILE A 568 -6.47 14.16 -15.29
C ILE A 568 -7.84 14.80 -15.21
N SER A 569 -8.88 14.14 -15.71
CA SER A 569 -10.25 14.64 -15.61
C SER A 569 -11.28 13.51 -15.58
N LYS A 570 -12.54 13.86 -15.35
CA LYS A 570 -13.65 12.90 -15.27
C LYS A 570 -14.80 13.26 -16.21
N ALA A 571 -15.35 12.25 -16.85
CA ALA A 571 -16.59 12.24 -17.63
C ALA A 571 -17.50 11.11 -17.10
N PRO A 572 -18.79 11.04 -17.52
CA PRO A 572 -19.70 10.01 -17.03
C PRO A 572 -19.15 8.59 -17.25
N LYS A 573 -18.95 7.86 -16.14
CA LYS A 573 -18.30 6.55 -16.04
C LYS A 573 -16.85 6.49 -16.61
N GLN A 574 -16.14 7.61 -16.73
CA GLN A 574 -14.78 7.62 -17.30
C GLN A 574 -13.81 8.57 -16.57
N MET A 575 -12.69 8.02 -16.10
CA MET A 575 -11.45 8.78 -15.87
C MET A 575 -10.73 8.98 -17.20
N LEU A 576 -10.28 10.21 -17.46
CA LEU A 576 -9.58 10.61 -18.67
C LEU A 576 -8.16 11.08 -18.31
N VAL A 577 -7.18 10.73 -19.16
CA VAL A 577 -5.85 11.33 -19.17
C VAL A 577 -5.67 12.05 -20.50
N ASN A 578 -5.34 13.35 -20.45
CA ASN A 578 -5.20 14.21 -21.62
C ASN A 578 -6.43 14.17 -22.54
N GLY A 579 -7.63 14.11 -21.93
CA GLY A 579 -8.92 14.04 -22.64
C GLY A 579 -9.30 12.65 -23.18
N LEU A 580 -8.45 11.63 -23.06
CA LEU A 580 -8.70 10.27 -23.55
C LEU A 580 -8.98 9.28 -22.41
N PRO A 581 -9.95 8.37 -22.53
CA PRO A 581 -10.20 7.34 -21.53
C PRO A 581 -9.07 6.30 -21.56
N VAL A 582 -8.45 6.06 -20.40
CA VAL A 582 -7.39 5.05 -20.23
C VAL A 582 -7.94 3.75 -19.67
N VAL A 583 -7.24 2.64 -19.92
CA VAL A 583 -7.50 1.37 -19.21
C VAL A 583 -6.32 1.07 -18.32
N ILE A 584 -6.59 0.89 -17.03
CA ILE A 584 -5.62 0.60 -15.98
C ILE A 584 -5.27 -0.89 -16.03
N ARG A 585 -4.04 -1.15 -16.45
CA ARG A 585 -3.35 -2.44 -16.42
C ARG A 585 -2.42 -2.41 -15.23
N GLY A 586 -3.00 -2.49 -14.04
CA GLY A 586 -2.32 -2.21 -12.79
C GLY A 586 -1.80 -3.46 -12.08
N VAL A 587 -0.95 -3.23 -11.09
CA VAL A 587 -0.59 -4.17 -10.02
C VAL A 587 -0.37 -3.39 -8.71
N ASN A 588 -0.68 -4.00 -7.57
CA ASN A 588 -0.29 -3.49 -6.25
C ASN A 588 1.17 -3.88 -5.99
N ARG A 589 1.93 -3.06 -5.26
CA ARG A 589 3.36 -3.34 -4.96
C ARG A 589 3.70 -2.88 -3.55
N HIS A 590 4.07 -3.81 -2.67
CA HIS A 590 4.76 -3.47 -1.42
C HIS A 590 6.25 -3.15 -1.65
N GLU A 591 6.82 -2.33 -0.76
CA GLU A 591 8.27 -2.15 -0.68
C GLU A 591 8.91 -3.35 0.05
N HIS A 592 9.07 -4.47 -0.67
CA HIS A 592 9.70 -5.69 -0.13
C HIS A 592 10.98 -6.08 -0.88
N HIS A 593 12.02 -6.40 -0.13
CA HIS A 593 13.21 -7.09 -0.62
C HIS A 593 13.64 -8.19 0.37
N PRO A 594 13.79 -9.47 -0.07
CA PRO A 594 13.92 -10.64 0.82
C PRO A 594 15.10 -10.61 1.80
N ARG A 595 16.12 -9.77 1.56
CA ARG A 595 17.34 -9.67 2.39
C ARG A 595 17.41 -8.41 3.27
N THR A 596 16.66 -7.36 2.93
CA THR A 596 16.73 -6.05 3.62
C THR A 596 15.39 -5.59 4.19
N GLY A 597 14.31 -6.35 3.98
CA GLY A 597 12.99 -6.04 4.48
C GLY A 597 12.35 -4.88 3.70
N LYS A 598 11.98 -3.83 4.43
CA LYS A 598 11.36 -2.60 3.88
C LYS A 598 12.38 -1.65 3.23
N THR A 599 13.68 -1.83 3.49
CA THR A 599 14.74 -1.03 2.86
C THR A 599 14.87 -1.36 1.37
N ASN A 600 14.30 -0.50 0.53
CA ASN A 600 14.17 -0.63 -0.91
C ASN A 600 15.46 -0.23 -1.65
N LEU A 601 15.78 -0.89 -2.77
CA LEU A 601 17.01 -0.65 -3.53
C LEU A 601 16.67 -0.05 -4.91
N GLU A 602 17.38 0.99 -5.37
CA GLU A 602 17.12 1.58 -6.70
C GLU A 602 17.25 0.55 -7.83
N ALA A 603 18.25 -0.33 -7.77
CA ALA A 603 18.39 -1.41 -8.74
C ALA A 603 17.18 -2.37 -8.74
N CYS A 604 16.52 -2.58 -7.59
CA CYS A 604 15.33 -3.42 -7.47
C CYS A 604 14.07 -2.67 -7.95
N MET A 605 13.95 -1.37 -7.66
CA MET A 605 12.91 -0.50 -8.23
C MET A 605 12.99 -0.50 -9.77
N ILE A 606 14.19 -0.41 -10.35
CA ILE A 606 14.39 -0.49 -11.81
C ILE A 606 14.04 -1.90 -12.33
N LYS A 607 14.39 -2.98 -11.61
CA LYS A 607 14.03 -4.36 -11.98
C LYS A 607 12.51 -4.54 -12.05
N ASP A 608 11.80 -4.08 -11.01
CA ASP A 608 10.34 -4.09 -10.92
C ASP A 608 9.71 -3.36 -12.11
N LEU A 609 10.10 -2.10 -12.35
CA LEU A 609 9.54 -1.27 -13.43
C LEU A 609 9.78 -1.83 -14.83
N VAL A 610 10.98 -2.39 -15.10
CA VAL A 610 11.27 -3.00 -16.40
C VAL A 610 10.42 -4.26 -16.62
N LEU A 611 10.31 -5.13 -15.61
CA LEU A 611 9.49 -6.34 -15.72
C LEU A 611 7.99 -6.01 -15.84
N MET A 612 7.49 -5.00 -15.13
CA MET A 612 6.13 -4.48 -15.30
C MET A 612 5.88 -4.05 -16.76
N LYS A 613 6.73 -3.18 -17.31
CA LYS A 613 6.58 -2.65 -18.68
C LYS A 613 6.74 -3.74 -19.75
N GLN A 614 7.64 -4.70 -19.55
CA GLN A 614 7.79 -5.87 -20.42
C GLN A 614 6.57 -6.80 -20.43
N ASN A 615 5.69 -6.70 -19.42
CA ASN A 615 4.47 -7.51 -19.29
C ASN A 615 3.18 -6.67 -19.42
N ASN A 616 3.25 -5.57 -20.18
CA ASN A 616 2.12 -4.69 -20.56
C ASN A 616 1.44 -3.96 -19.38
N ILE A 617 2.01 -3.98 -18.18
CA ILE A 617 1.55 -3.20 -17.02
C ILE A 617 1.81 -1.71 -17.30
N ASN A 618 0.80 -0.86 -17.06
CA ASN A 618 0.86 0.59 -17.29
C ASN A 618 0.59 1.43 -16.03
N ALA A 619 0.29 0.79 -14.91
CA ALA A 619 -0.03 1.44 -13.65
C ALA A 619 0.44 0.65 -12.42
N VAL A 620 0.63 1.34 -11.29
CA VAL A 620 0.91 0.73 -9.97
C VAL A 620 0.07 1.39 -8.89
N ARG A 621 -0.31 0.64 -7.85
CA ARG A 621 -0.82 1.18 -6.59
C ARG A 621 0.20 0.93 -5.49
N ASN A 622 0.49 1.97 -4.71
CA ASN A 622 1.48 1.96 -3.64
C ASN A 622 0.90 1.32 -2.36
N SER A 623 0.69 0.00 -2.36
CA SER A 623 0.09 -0.70 -1.22
C SER A 623 0.98 -0.62 0.04
N HIS A 624 0.51 -0.12 1.18
CA HIS A 624 -0.63 0.81 1.41
C HIS A 624 -0.10 2.06 2.11
N TYR A 625 0.89 2.68 1.48
CA TYR A 625 1.69 3.77 2.05
C TYR A 625 2.57 4.48 1.01
N PRO A 626 2.99 5.73 1.29
CA PRO A 626 3.88 6.45 0.39
C PRO A 626 5.27 5.80 0.36
N GLN A 627 5.78 5.51 -0.83
CA GLN A 627 7.00 4.73 -1.04
C GLN A 627 8.26 5.60 -0.98
N HIS A 628 9.45 5.01 -1.18
CA HIS A 628 10.71 5.73 -1.28
C HIS A 628 10.64 6.82 -2.37
N PRO A 629 11.07 8.09 -2.17
CA PRO A 629 10.88 9.19 -3.13
C PRO A 629 11.39 8.90 -4.55
N ARG A 630 12.52 8.17 -4.67
CA ARG A 630 13.06 7.67 -5.94
C ARG A 630 12.09 6.81 -6.76
N TRP A 631 11.13 6.11 -6.14
CA TRP A 631 10.10 5.34 -6.84
C TRP A 631 9.26 6.21 -7.78
N TYR A 632 8.89 7.40 -7.32
CA TYR A 632 8.07 8.37 -8.07
C TYR A 632 8.85 8.99 -9.22
N GLU A 633 10.11 9.37 -9.00
CA GLU A 633 11.02 9.81 -10.07
C GLU A 633 11.19 8.76 -11.17
N LEU A 634 11.26 7.48 -10.79
CA LEU A 634 11.37 6.37 -11.74
C LEU A 634 10.04 6.08 -12.45
N CYS A 635 8.89 6.16 -11.77
CA CYS A 635 7.57 6.04 -12.41
C CYS A 635 7.28 7.19 -13.39
N ASP A 636 7.73 8.41 -13.07
CA ASP A 636 7.71 9.57 -13.98
C ASP A 636 8.53 9.29 -15.25
N LEU A 637 9.73 8.73 -15.09
CA LEU A 637 10.70 8.45 -16.15
C LEU A 637 10.32 7.25 -17.05
N PHE A 638 9.88 6.13 -16.45
CA PHE A 638 9.46 4.91 -17.17
C PHE A 638 8.03 5.02 -17.72
N GLY A 639 7.25 5.99 -17.27
CA GLY A 639 5.84 6.15 -17.62
C GLY A 639 4.98 5.04 -17.02
N LEU A 640 4.69 5.09 -15.73
CA LEU A 640 3.59 4.36 -15.11
C LEU A 640 2.61 5.35 -14.49
N TYR A 641 1.32 5.06 -14.61
CA TYR A 641 0.32 5.73 -13.78
C TYR A 641 0.41 5.23 -12.35
N MET A 642 0.07 6.07 -11.37
CA MET A 642 0.17 5.74 -9.96
C MET A 642 -1.08 6.17 -9.19
N ILE A 643 -1.59 5.26 -8.36
CA ILE A 643 -2.38 5.63 -7.18
C ILE A 643 -1.41 5.66 -6.01
N ASP A 644 -1.24 6.84 -5.44
CA ASP A 644 -0.43 7.04 -4.23
C ASP A 644 -1.34 7.07 -3.01
N GLU A 645 -0.93 6.42 -1.94
CA GLU A 645 -1.82 5.99 -0.86
C GLU A 645 -1.25 6.35 0.51
N ALA A 646 -2.05 7.03 1.34
CA ALA A 646 -1.62 7.42 2.67
C ALA A 646 -1.38 6.18 3.55
N ASN A 647 -0.39 6.26 4.43
CA ASN A 647 -0.01 5.20 5.36
C ASN A 647 -1.05 5.05 6.49
N ILE A 648 -2.24 4.55 6.15
CA ILE A 648 -3.39 4.42 7.03
C ILE A 648 -4.06 3.07 6.74
N GLU A 649 -3.85 2.10 7.63
CA GLU A 649 -4.59 0.84 7.66
C GLU A 649 -4.92 0.46 9.10
N THR A 650 -6.13 -0.06 9.31
CA THR A 650 -6.70 -0.31 10.66
C THR A 650 -7.46 -1.65 10.74
N HIS A 651 -7.17 -2.59 9.85
CA HIS A 651 -8.00 -3.77 9.55
C HIS A 651 -8.41 -4.56 10.82
N GLY A 652 -7.51 -4.78 11.77
CA GLY A 652 -7.75 -5.47 13.04
C GLY A 652 -8.78 -4.80 13.97
N PHE A 653 -9.20 -3.56 13.70
CA PHE A 653 -10.35 -2.96 14.38
C PHE A 653 -11.70 -3.57 13.98
N ASP A 654 -11.84 -4.15 12.79
CA ASP A 654 -13.07 -4.84 12.40
C ASP A 654 -13.25 -6.18 13.15
N LEU A 655 -12.17 -6.75 13.69
CA LEU A 655 -12.21 -7.83 14.69
C LEU A 655 -12.55 -7.34 16.11
N SER A 656 -12.53 -6.03 16.37
CA SER A 656 -12.73 -5.41 17.70
C SER A 656 -14.15 -4.84 17.87
N SER A 657 -15.04 -5.62 18.49
CA SER A 657 -16.32 -5.10 19.00
C SER A 657 -16.21 -4.23 20.27
N LYS A 658 -15.03 -4.15 20.90
CA LYS A 658 -14.79 -3.46 22.18
C LYS A 658 -14.44 -1.98 22.01
N PHE A 659 -13.60 -1.66 21.03
CA PHE A 659 -13.18 -0.29 20.72
C PHE A 659 -13.86 0.16 19.44
N LYS A 660 -14.16 1.46 19.34
CA LYS A 660 -14.60 2.05 18.07
C LYS A 660 -13.42 2.13 17.11
N HIS A 661 -13.73 1.96 15.83
CA HIS A 661 -12.83 2.14 14.71
C HIS A 661 -12.18 3.56 14.74
N PRO A 662 -10.85 3.73 14.57
CA PRO A 662 -10.17 5.03 14.68
C PRO A 662 -10.75 6.10 13.74
N THR A 663 -11.23 5.68 12.58
CA THR A 663 -11.78 6.56 11.53
C THR A 663 -13.16 7.16 11.87
N LEU A 664 -13.79 6.66 12.94
CA LEU A 664 -14.99 7.22 13.59
C LEU A 664 -14.67 8.10 14.82
N GLU A 665 -13.44 8.07 15.34
CA GLU A 665 -13.09 8.74 16.61
C GLU A 665 -12.29 10.03 16.40
N PRO A 666 -12.77 11.19 16.91
CA PRO A 666 -12.10 12.48 16.70
C PRO A 666 -10.69 12.59 17.27
N SER A 667 -10.29 11.74 18.22
CA SER A 667 -8.93 11.71 18.76
C SER A 667 -7.88 11.37 17.70
N TRP A 668 -8.24 10.52 16.73
CA TRP A 668 -7.35 10.07 15.65
C TRP A 668 -7.36 11.01 14.44
N ALA A 669 -8.28 11.97 14.38
CA ALA A 669 -8.45 12.86 13.24
C ALA A 669 -7.21 13.69 12.92
N THR A 670 -6.38 14.05 13.91
CA THR A 670 -5.09 14.71 13.67
C THR A 670 -4.10 13.76 13.02
N SER A 671 -3.87 12.58 13.61
CA SER A 671 -2.87 11.61 13.13
C SER A 671 -3.17 11.06 11.74
N MET A 672 -4.45 10.83 11.42
CA MET A 672 -4.88 10.46 10.07
C MET A 672 -4.66 11.59 9.07
N LEU A 673 -5.11 12.82 9.40
CA LEU A 673 -4.99 13.95 8.48
C LEU A 673 -3.53 14.33 8.23
N ASP A 674 -2.65 14.23 9.23
CA ASP A 674 -1.22 14.50 9.09
C ASP A 674 -0.52 13.56 8.09
N ARG A 675 -0.87 12.27 8.10
CA ARG A 675 -0.39 11.25 7.15
C ARG A 675 -0.82 11.58 5.71
N VAL A 676 -2.08 11.99 5.52
CA VAL A 676 -2.58 12.45 4.21
C VAL A 676 -1.95 13.76 3.75
N ILE A 677 -1.82 14.76 4.64
CA ILE A 677 -1.21 16.05 4.31
C ILE A 677 0.24 15.85 3.91
N SER A 678 0.99 15.05 4.66
CA SER A 678 2.41 14.78 4.41
C SER A 678 2.66 14.10 3.08
N MET A 679 1.85 13.10 2.71
CA MET A 679 1.90 12.48 1.37
C MET A 679 1.68 13.51 0.26
N VAL A 680 0.56 14.25 0.32
CA VAL A 680 0.23 15.19 -0.76
C VAL A 680 1.23 16.34 -0.84
N GLU A 681 1.67 16.90 0.30
CA GLU A 681 2.67 17.98 0.28
C GLU A 681 4.05 17.49 -0.18
N ARG A 682 4.40 16.22 0.05
CA ARG A 682 5.60 15.59 -0.52
C ARG A 682 5.45 15.44 -2.04
N ASP A 683 4.43 14.72 -2.49
CA ASP A 683 4.43 14.12 -3.83
C ASP A 683 3.63 14.91 -4.89
N LYS A 684 2.97 16.02 -4.52
CA LYS A 684 2.12 16.85 -5.39
C LYS A 684 2.67 17.23 -6.76
N ASN A 685 3.99 17.27 -6.93
CA ASN A 685 4.64 17.65 -8.20
C ASN A 685 4.84 16.48 -9.19
N HIS A 686 4.73 15.21 -8.76
CA HIS A 686 5.02 14.05 -9.60
C HIS A 686 4.00 13.80 -10.72
N ALA A 687 4.47 13.30 -11.87
CA ALA A 687 3.67 13.10 -13.07
C ALA A 687 2.88 11.77 -13.08
N CYS A 688 3.46 10.72 -12.52
CA CYS A 688 2.88 9.38 -12.41
C CYS A 688 1.54 9.38 -11.65
N ILE A 689 1.44 10.18 -10.57
CA ILE A 689 0.26 10.19 -9.69
C ILE A 689 -0.96 10.75 -10.43
N ILE A 690 -1.98 9.90 -10.59
CA ILE A 690 -3.27 10.22 -11.22
C ILE A 690 -4.42 10.33 -10.21
N ALA A 691 -4.30 9.66 -9.06
CA ALA A 691 -5.25 9.74 -7.95
C ALA A 691 -4.53 9.64 -6.60
N TRP A 692 -5.09 10.30 -5.60
CA TRP A 692 -4.70 10.17 -4.19
C TRP A 692 -5.61 9.19 -3.49
N SER A 693 -5.06 8.35 -2.62
CA SER A 693 -5.84 7.48 -1.75
C SER A 693 -5.67 7.75 -0.27
N LEU A 694 -6.77 7.58 0.46
CA LEU A 694 -6.93 7.96 1.87
C LEU A 694 -6.41 6.91 2.86
N GLY A 695 -5.90 5.79 2.35
CA GLY A 695 -5.56 4.59 3.12
C GLY A 695 -6.22 3.34 2.53
N ASN A 696 -6.00 2.21 3.20
CA ASN A 696 -6.59 0.90 2.90
C ASN A 696 -7.38 0.39 4.12
N GLU A 697 -8.28 -0.57 3.92
CA GLU A 697 -9.02 -1.36 4.95
C GLU A 697 -9.15 -0.68 6.34
N SER A 698 -9.83 0.47 6.34
CA SER A 698 -9.98 1.35 7.51
C SER A 698 -11.44 1.75 7.77
N GLY A 699 -12.38 0.88 7.38
CA GLY A 699 -13.82 1.13 7.45
C GLY A 699 -14.21 2.44 6.76
N TYR A 700 -15.17 3.17 7.31
CA TYR A 700 -15.49 4.54 6.85
C TYR A 700 -15.98 5.42 8.00
N GLY A 701 -15.72 6.73 7.93
CA GLY A 701 -16.08 7.67 8.98
C GLY A 701 -15.70 9.12 8.70
N PRO A 702 -16.03 10.06 9.62
CA PRO A 702 -15.83 11.49 9.43
C PRO A 702 -14.38 11.91 9.14
N ASN A 703 -13.40 11.14 9.65
CA ASN A 703 -11.99 11.43 9.42
C ASN A 703 -11.64 11.29 7.92
N HIS A 704 -12.18 10.29 7.23
CA HIS A 704 -12.06 10.16 5.76
C HIS A 704 -12.75 11.28 5.00
N SER A 705 -13.90 11.78 5.49
CA SER A 705 -14.57 12.92 4.87
C SER A 705 -13.76 14.22 5.03
N ALA A 706 -13.07 14.41 6.16
CA ALA A 706 -12.18 15.55 6.39
C ALA A 706 -10.94 15.49 5.48
N MET A 707 -10.27 14.33 5.40
CA MET A 707 -9.12 14.13 4.50
C MET A 707 -9.50 14.33 3.03
N ALA A 708 -10.61 13.73 2.57
CA ALA A 708 -11.12 13.93 1.22
C ALA A 708 -11.48 15.40 0.92
N GLY A 709 -12.01 16.13 1.91
CA GLY A 709 -12.28 17.56 1.79
C GLY A 709 -11.00 18.37 1.59
N TRP A 710 -9.99 18.14 2.44
CA TRP A 710 -8.71 18.85 2.37
C TRP A 710 -7.97 18.59 1.05
N ILE A 711 -7.90 17.34 0.57
CA ILE A 711 -7.25 17.04 -0.72
C ILE A 711 -7.97 17.75 -1.88
N ARG A 712 -9.31 17.76 -1.90
CA ARG A 712 -10.09 18.42 -2.96
C ARG A 712 -9.93 19.95 -2.99
N GLU A 713 -9.59 20.58 -1.86
CA GLU A 713 -9.22 21.99 -1.78
C GLU A 713 -7.75 22.21 -2.19
N LYS A 714 -6.84 21.36 -1.70
CA LYS A 714 -5.39 21.47 -1.94
C LYS A 714 -5.00 21.19 -3.39
N ASP A 715 -5.43 20.05 -3.93
CA ASP A 715 -5.05 19.56 -5.25
C ASP A 715 -6.27 19.04 -6.05
N PRO A 716 -6.99 19.94 -6.75
CA PRO A 716 -8.07 19.56 -7.66
C PRO A 716 -7.59 18.98 -9.01
N SER A 717 -6.29 18.72 -9.20
CA SER A 717 -5.74 18.22 -10.48
C SER A 717 -5.76 16.69 -10.63
N ARG A 718 -6.10 15.97 -9.55
CA ARG A 718 -6.13 14.50 -9.46
C ARG A 718 -7.47 14.01 -8.89
N LEU A 719 -7.75 12.71 -9.03
CA LEU A 719 -8.96 12.09 -8.46
C LEU A 719 -8.73 11.58 -7.03
N LEU A 720 -9.81 11.30 -6.28
CA LEU A 720 -9.74 10.54 -5.03
C LEU A 720 -10.09 9.06 -5.21
N HIS A 721 -9.33 8.21 -4.53
CA HIS A 721 -9.49 6.76 -4.43
C HIS A 721 -9.70 6.37 -2.96
N TYR A 722 -10.72 5.59 -2.62
CA TYR A 722 -10.81 4.94 -1.30
C TYR A 722 -11.85 3.82 -1.34
N GLU A 723 -11.40 2.59 -1.04
CA GLU A 723 -12.28 1.42 -0.94
C GLU A 723 -13.22 1.59 0.27
N GLY A 724 -12.66 1.79 1.47
CA GLY A 724 -13.37 1.50 2.71
C GLY A 724 -14.77 2.13 2.84
N GLY A 725 -15.70 1.30 3.31
CA GLY A 725 -17.13 1.64 3.36
C GLY A 725 -17.92 1.24 2.11
N GLY A 726 -17.47 0.20 1.39
CA GLY A 726 -18.18 -0.38 0.25
C GLY A 726 -17.92 0.35 -1.07
N SER A 727 -16.70 0.86 -1.25
CA SER A 727 -16.06 1.29 -2.51
C SER A 727 -16.76 2.36 -3.34
N MET A 728 -17.83 2.95 -2.80
CA MET A 728 -18.74 3.88 -3.48
C MET A 728 -19.05 5.12 -2.62
N THR A 729 -18.30 5.38 -1.55
CA THR A 729 -18.54 6.50 -0.62
C THR A 729 -18.38 7.88 -1.28
N SER A 730 -18.84 8.96 -0.64
CA SER A 730 -18.64 10.33 -1.14
C SER A 730 -17.18 10.82 -1.07
N SER A 731 -16.31 10.07 -0.39
CA SER A 731 -14.87 10.35 -0.29
C SER A 731 -14.07 9.82 -1.49
N THR A 732 -14.67 9.05 -2.40
CA THR A 732 -14.00 8.58 -3.62
C THR A 732 -14.69 9.04 -4.91
N ASP A 733 -13.87 9.42 -5.89
CA ASP A 733 -14.26 9.80 -7.26
C ASP A 733 -14.22 8.61 -8.24
N ILE A 734 -13.78 7.44 -7.79
CA ILE A 734 -13.66 6.18 -8.54
C ILE A 734 -14.43 5.10 -7.76
N VAL A 735 -15.22 4.26 -8.42
CA VAL A 735 -15.73 3.04 -7.76
C VAL A 735 -14.61 2.02 -7.74
N CYS A 736 -14.05 1.77 -6.56
CA CYS A 736 -12.78 1.06 -6.41
C CYS A 736 -12.87 -0.13 -5.45
N PRO A 737 -13.67 -1.16 -5.77
CA PRO A 737 -13.80 -2.36 -4.94
C PRO A 737 -12.56 -3.25 -5.05
N MET A 738 -12.33 -4.01 -3.99
CA MET A 738 -11.39 -5.13 -3.94
C MET A 738 -12.12 -6.45 -4.21
N TYR A 739 -11.47 -7.37 -4.93
CA TYR A 739 -11.87 -8.77 -5.18
C TYR A 739 -13.29 -9.00 -5.72
N MET A 740 -13.98 -7.94 -6.16
CA MET A 740 -15.38 -8.02 -6.57
C MET A 740 -15.51 -8.80 -7.88
N ARG A 741 -16.33 -9.85 -7.84
CA ARG A 741 -16.47 -10.83 -8.92
C ARG A 741 -17.08 -10.23 -10.19
N VAL A 742 -16.76 -10.82 -11.34
CA VAL A 742 -17.05 -10.27 -12.67
C VAL A 742 -18.53 -9.89 -12.87
N TRP A 743 -19.47 -10.71 -12.37
CA TRP A 743 -20.90 -10.43 -12.49
C TRP A 743 -21.39 -9.27 -11.61
N ASP A 744 -20.67 -8.89 -10.55
CA ASP A 744 -21.05 -7.79 -9.65
C ASP A 744 -20.51 -6.45 -10.14
N ILE A 745 -19.26 -6.38 -10.59
CA ILE A 745 -18.75 -5.17 -11.31
C ILE A 745 -19.59 -4.88 -12.57
N LEU A 746 -20.11 -5.92 -13.24
CA LEU A 746 -21.03 -5.79 -14.37
C LEU A 746 -22.42 -5.26 -13.98
N LYS A 747 -22.87 -5.42 -12.73
CA LYS A 747 -24.12 -4.79 -12.24
C LYS A 747 -23.89 -3.29 -12.03
N ILE A 748 -22.83 -2.93 -11.29
CA ILE A 748 -22.49 -1.53 -10.97
C ILE A 748 -22.20 -0.74 -12.25
N ALA A 749 -21.41 -1.27 -13.18
CA ALA A 749 -21.11 -0.60 -14.44
C ALA A 749 -22.37 -0.31 -15.27
N LYS A 750 -23.41 -1.17 -15.20
CA LYS A 750 -24.67 -1.02 -15.93
C LYS A 750 -25.73 -0.20 -15.17
N ASP A 751 -25.51 0.14 -13.90
CA ASP A 751 -26.41 1.01 -13.14
C ASP A 751 -26.37 2.44 -13.72
N PRO A 752 -27.51 3.04 -14.14
CA PRO A 752 -27.55 4.39 -14.70
C PRO A 752 -27.40 5.51 -13.65
N SER A 753 -27.50 5.19 -12.36
CA SER A 753 -27.31 6.15 -11.27
C SER A 753 -25.83 6.34 -10.90
N GLU A 754 -25.00 5.30 -11.02
CA GLU A 754 -23.56 5.41 -10.81
C GLU A 754 -22.87 6.06 -12.02
N ASN A 755 -22.23 7.20 -11.79
CA ASN A 755 -21.64 8.05 -12.83
C ASN A 755 -20.11 8.16 -12.73
N ARG A 756 -19.47 7.49 -11.76
CA ARG A 756 -18.02 7.33 -11.64
C ARG A 756 -17.52 6.15 -12.47
N PRO A 757 -16.24 6.14 -12.90
CA PRO A 757 -15.61 4.95 -13.47
C PRO A 757 -15.42 3.86 -12.40
N LEU A 758 -15.40 2.60 -12.82
CA LEU A 758 -15.04 1.47 -11.96
C LEU A 758 -13.65 0.96 -12.32
N ILE A 759 -12.74 1.00 -11.35
CA ILE A 759 -11.35 0.52 -11.45
C ILE A 759 -11.08 -0.27 -10.16
N LEU A 760 -10.92 -1.60 -10.24
CA LEU A 760 -10.70 -2.43 -9.04
C LEU A 760 -9.39 -2.02 -8.36
N CYS A 761 -9.41 -1.72 -7.06
CA CYS A 761 -8.21 -1.42 -6.29
C CYS A 761 -7.33 -2.67 -6.12
N GLU A 762 -7.97 -3.83 -6.01
CA GLU A 762 -7.39 -5.16 -5.93
C GLU A 762 -8.28 -6.16 -6.68
N TYR A 763 -7.71 -7.08 -7.45
CA TYR A 763 -8.41 -8.24 -8.03
C TYR A 763 -7.40 -9.34 -8.41
N SER A 764 -7.91 -10.53 -8.77
CA SER A 764 -7.09 -11.63 -9.32
C SER A 764 -5.95 -12.08 -8.38
N HIS A 765 -6.24 -12.24 -7.09
CA HIS A 765 -5.32 -12.58 -6.00
C HIS A 765 -4.35 -13.71 -6.40
N ALA A 766 -3.06 -13.39 -6.57
CA ALA A 766 -2.09 -14.24 -7.27
C ALA A 766 -1.33 -15.22 -6.36
N MET A 767 -1.86 -15.51 -5.17
CA MET A 767 -1.28 -16.42 -4.19
C MET A 767 -0.98 -17.82 -4.74
N GLY A 768 0.30 -18.19 -4.77
CA GLY A 768 0.75 -19.50 -5.27
C GLY A 768 0.28 -19.81 -6.69
N ASN A 769 -0.32 -20.98 -6.89
CA ASN A 769 -0.86 -21.38 -8.20
C ASN A 769 -2.29 -20.81 -8.40
N SER A 770 -2.36 -19.51 -8.74
CA SER A 770 -3.60 -18.73 -8.87
C SER A 770 -3.66 -17.91 -10.17
N SER A 771 -4.44 -16.81 -10.19
CA SER A 771 -4.79 -15.97 -11.34
C SER A 771 -5.58 -16.68 -12.45
N GLY A 772 -6.34 -17.73 -12.09
CA GLY A 772 -7.45 -18.24 -12.87
C GLY A 772 -8.55 -17.20 -13.05
N ASN A 773 -9.45 -17.46 -14.01
CA ASN A 773 -10.54 -16.57 -14.44
C ASN A 773 -10.13 -15.16 -14.92
N ILE A 774 -8.86 -14.72 -14.83
CA ILE A 774 -8.45 -13.32 -15.12
C ILE A 774 -8.91 -12.84 -16.51
N HIS A 775 -8.94 -13.73 -17.51
CA HIS A 775 -9.44 -13.41 -18.84
C HIS A 775 -10.93 -13.00 -18.85
N LYS A 776 -11.76 -13.47 -17.90
CA LYS A 776 -13.18 -13.07 -17.74
C LYS A 776 -13.32 -11.62 -17.28
N TYR A 777 -12.46 -11.16 -16.37
CA TYR A 777 -12.37 -9.75 -16.02
C TYR A 777 -12.05 -8.92 -17.27
N TRP A 778 -11.08 -9.34 -18.08
CA TRP A 778 -10.69 -8.60 -19.28
C TRP A 778 -11.74 -8.65 -20.40
N GLU A 779 -12.46 -9.77 -20.59
CA GLU A 779 -13.64 -9.80 -21.46
C GLU A 779 -14.74 -8.83 -20.99
N ALA A 780 -14.95 -8.68 -19.68
CA ALA A 780 -15.92 -7.72 -19.15
C ALA A 780 -15.45 -6.28 -19.35
N ILE A 781 -14.18 -5.97 -19.05
CA ILE A 781 -13.56 -4.65 -19.21
C ILE A 781 -13.58 -4.21 -20.68
N ASP A 782 -13.13 -5.06 -21.61
CA ASP A 782 -13.11 -4.77 -23.06
C ASP A 782 -14.51 -4.43 -23.62
N ARG A 783 -15.56 -5.02 -23.04
CA ARG A 783 -16.94 -5.00 -23.59
C ARG A 783 -17.91 -4.07 -22.84
N THR A 784 -17.53 -3.51 -21.69
CA THR A 784 -18.47 -2.78 -20.81
C THR A 784 -18.00 -1.36 -20.53
N PHE A 785 -18.69 -0.39 -21.12
CA PHE A 785 -18.48 1.02 -20.83
C PHE A 785 -18.63 1.31 -19.33
N GLY A 786 -17.58 1.90 -18.73
CA GLY A 786 -17.50 2.20 -17.30
C GLY A 786 -16.56 1.30 -16.51
N LEU A 787 -16.20 0.12 -17.02
CA LEU A 787 -15.08 -0.66 -16.49
C LEU A 787 -13.78 -0.13 -17.11
N GLN A 788 -12.81 0.27 -16.28
CA GLN A 788 -11.52 0.80 -16.73
C GLN A 788 -10.32 0.01 -16.19
N GLY A 789 -10.52 -1.26 -15.82
CA GLY A 789 -9.45 -2.15 -15.38
C GLY A 789 -9.30 -2.22 -13.85
N GLY A 790 -8.07 -2.33 -13.38
CA GLY A 790 -7.75 -2.45 -11.96
C GLY A 790 -6.31 -2.87 -11.70
N PHE A 791 -5.98 -3.10 -10.43
CA PHE A 791 -4.64 -3.52 -10.00
C PHE A 791 -4.65 -4.95 -9.47
N ILE A 792 -3.83 -5.82 -10.04
CA ILE A 792 -3.68 -7.20 -9.53
C ILE A 792 -3.06 -7.16 -8.13
N TRP A 793 -3.50 -8.05 -7.23
CA TRP A 793 -2.81 -8.32 -5.97
C TRP A 793 -1.96 -9.59 -6.10
N ASP A 794 -0.64 -9.56 -6.00
CA ASP A 794 0.26 -8.39 -5.94
C ASP A 794 1.48 -8.57 -6.86
N TRP A 795 2.48 -7.68 -6.80
CA TRP A 795 3.67 -7.76 -7.62
C TRP A 795 4.66 -8.86 -7.21
N VAL A 796 4.87 -9.11 -5.92
CA VAL A 796 6.01 -9.91 -5.44
C VAL A 796 5.78 -10.59 -4.10
N ASP A 797 6.06 -11.90 -4.06
CA ASP A 797 6.05 -12.70 -2.83
C ASP A 797 6.87 -12.04 -1.72
N GLN A 798 6.23 -11.77 -0.58
CA GLN A 798 6.88 -11.13 0.56
C GLN A 798 7.76 -12.10 1.38
N ALA A 799 8.22 -13.22 0.82
CA ALA A 799 9.07 -14.16 1.55
C ALA A 799 10.42 -13.52 1.94
N LEU A 800 10.93 -13.84 3.13
CA LEU A 800 12.25 -13.41 3.60
C LEU A 800 13.28 -14.52 3.37
N LEU A 801 14.54 -14.14 3.16
CA LEU A 801 15.65 -15.08 3.03
C LEU A 801 16.11 -15.54 4.42
N LYS A 802 15.95 -16.83 4.70
CA LYS A 802 16.40 -17.50 5.93
C LYS A 802 17.55 -18.44 5.60
N MET A 803 18.37 -18.73 6.60
CA MET A 803 19.48 -19.69 6.53
C MET A 803 19.27 -20.74 7.61
N ASP A 804 19.49 -22.01 7.30
CA ASP A 804 19.39 -23.12 8.25
C ASP A 804 20.68 -23.31 9.08
N SER A 805 20.74 -24.41 9.85
CA SER A 805 21.91 -24.80 10.65
C SER A 805 23.13 -25.21 9.82
N ASP A 806 22.90 -25.61 8.58
CA ASP A 806 23.86 -26.30 7.71
C ASP A 806 24.44 -25.35 6.65
N GLY A 807 23.86 -24.14 6.54
CA GLY A 807 24.30 -23.03 5.70
C GLY A 807 23.48 -22.84 4.42
N GLN A 808 22.41 -23.62 4.22
CA GLN A 808 21.56 -23.48 3.03
C GLN A 808 20.62 -22.28 3.17
N LYS A 809 20.47 -21.54 2.07
CA LYS A 809 19.61 -20.37 1.95
C LYS A 809 18.23 -20.80 1.41
N HIS A 810 17.15 -20.45 2.09
CA HIS A 810 15.77 -20.75 1.68
C HIS A 810 14.83 -19.54 1.86
N TRP A 811 13.73 -19.53 1.12
CA TRP A 811 12.62 -18.61 1.35
C TRP A 811 11.80 -19.07 2.57
N ALA A 812 11.34 -18.10 3.36
CA ALA A 812 10.60 -18.31 4.60
C ALA A 812 9.43 -17.32 4.72
N TYR A 813 8.34 -17.75 5.37
CA TYR A 813 7.10 -17.01 5.53
C TYR A 813 6.67 -16.93 7.01
N GLY A 814 5.42 -16.56 7.31
CA GLY A 814 4.93 -16.42 8.69
C GLY A 814 5.14 -17.67 9.55
N GLY A 815 5.62 -17.46 10.78
CA GLY A 815 5.94 -18.54 11.73
C GLY A 815 7.36 -19.12 11.61
N ASP A 816 8.04 -18.97 10.47
CA ASP A 816 9.41 -19.48 10.29
C ASP A 816 10.45 -18.84 11.20
N PHE A 817 10.17 -17.64 11.71
CA PHE A 817 11.03 -16.91 12.63
C PHE A 817 10.62 -17.12 14.09
N GLY A 818 9.78 -18.13 14.34
CA GLY A 818 9.19 -18.43 15.65
C GLY A 818 8.21 -17.35 16.09
N ASP A 819 7.63 -16.61 15.16
CA ASP A 819 6.65 -15.55 15.36
C ASP A 819 5.24 -16.08 15.65
N THR A 820 4.51 -15.40 16.53
CA THR A 820 3.18 -15.81 17.00
C THR A 820 2.46 -14.58 17.60
N PRO A 821 1.22 -14.25 17.20
CA PRO A 821 0.47 -14.85 16.07
C PRO A 821 1.22 -14.70 14.74
N ASN A 822 0.82 -15.50 13.74
CA ASN A 822 1.24 -15.35 12.35
C ASN A 822 0.16 -15.92 11.41
N ASP A 823 0.18 -15.49 10.14
CA ASP A 823 -0.77 -15.92 9.10
C ASP A 823 -0.08 -16.77 7.99
N LEU A 824 0.96 -17.52 8.36
CA LEU A 824 1.66 -18.50 7.53
C LEU A 824 2.08 -17.96 6.14
N ASN A 825 1.67 -18.63 5.06
CA ASN A 825 2.07 -18.33 3.68
C ASN A 825 1.20 -17.28 2.99
N PHE A 826 0.27 -16.62 3.69
CA PHE A 826 -0.61 -15.59 3.12
C PHE A 826 0.16 -14.34 2.66
N CYS A 827 1.45 -14.21 3.00
CA CYS A 827 2.34 -13.16 2.46
C CYS A 827 2.87 -13.45 1.03
N LEU A 828 2.49 -14.56 0.39
CA LEU A 828 3.08 -15.06 -0.86
C LEU A 828 2.11 -14.90 -2.05
N ASN A 829 1.81 -13.64 -2.35
CA ASN A 829 0.73 -13.21 -3.24
C ASN A 829 1.21 -12.73 -4.62
N GLY A 830 2.49 -12.95 -4.97
CA GLY A 830 3.12 -12.23 -6.07
C GLY A 830 2.80 -12.78 -7.47
N LEU A 831 2.87 -11.90 -8.47
CA LEU A 831 3.15 -12.29 -9.85
C LEU A 831 4.64 -12.67 -10.08
N THR A 832 5.50 -12.47 -9.08
CA THR A 832 6.91 -12.84 -9.10
C THR A 832 7.37 -13.41 -7.75
N TRP A 833 8.32 -14.34 -7.78
CA TRP A 833 9.05 -14.80 -6.60
C TRP A 833 9.82 -13.64 -5.94
N PRO A 834 10.29 -13.75 -4.69
CA PRO A 834 10.92 -12.63 -3.96
C PRO A 834 12.13 -12.00 -4.69
N ASP A 835 12.81 -12.81 -5.51
CA ASP A 835 13.94 -12.42 -6.36
C ASP A 835 13.55 -11.80 -7.72
N ARG A 836 12.25 -11.58 -7.96
CA ARG A 836 11.65 -11.09 -9.21
C ARG A 836 11.75 -12.06 -10.40
N THR A 837 11.92 -13.36 -10.16
CA THR A 837 11.68 -14.37 -11.21
C THR A 837 10.16 -14.49 -11.46
N PRO A 838 9.67 -14.46 -12.72
CA PRO A 838 8.23 -14.50 -13.03
C PRO A 838 7.50 -15.79 -12.65
N HIS A 839 6.36 -15.69 -11.95
CA HIS A 839 5.41 -16.80 -11.83
C HIS A 839 4.75 -17.08 -13.19
N PRO A 840 4.30 -18.32 -13.48
CA PRO A 840 3.58 -18.65 -14.72
C PRO A 840 2.36 -17.76 -14.98
N ALA A 841 1.70 -17.28 -13.91
CA ALA A 841 0.60 -16.33 -13.96
C ALA A 841 0.95 -15.02 -14.69
N LEU A 842 2.18 -14.50 -14.57
CA LEU A 842 2.59 -13.25 -15.23
C LEU A 842 2.56 -13.36 -16.77
N HIS A 843 2.67 -14.57 -17.33
CA HIS A 843 2.50 -14.79 -18.76
C HIS A 843 1.04 -14.70 -19.22
N GLU A 844 0.09 -15.11 -18.38
CA GLU A 844 -1.35 -14.90 -18.63
C GLU A 844 -1.69 -13.41 -18.54
N VAL A 845 -1.20 -12.73 -17.49
CA VAL A 845 -1.34 -11.27 -17.30
C VAL A 845 -0.83 -10.52 -18.52
N LYS A 846 0.40 -10.81 -18.97
CA LYS A 846 1.00 -10.23 -20.18
C LYS A 846 0.09 -10.31 -21.40
N TYR A 847 -0.56 -11.46 -21.59
CA TYR A 847 -1.47 -11.71 -22.72
C TYR A 847 -2.78 -10.91 -22.58
N VAL A 848 -3.48 -10.99 -21.44
CA VAL A 848 -4.76 -10.29 -21.27
C VAL A 848 -4.59 -8.75 -21.23
N TYR A 849 -3.43 -8.27 -20.76
CA TYR A 849 -3.03 -6.86 -20.77
C TYR A 849 -2.55 -6.36 -22.14
N GLN A 850 -2.43 -7.20 -23.17
CA GLN A 850 -1.83 -6.76 -24.43
C GLN A 850 -2.69 -5.70 -25.16
N PRO A 851 -2.09 -4.60 -25.67
CA PRO A 851 -2.84 -3.51 -26.31
C PRO A 851 -3.43 -3.86 -27.68
N ILE A 852 -2.98 -4.95 -28.32
CA ILE A 852 -3.37 -5.34 -29.67
C ILE A 852 -4.11 -6.68 -29.61
N LYS A 853 -5.43 -6.65 -29.82
CA LYS A 853 -6.29 -7.85 -29.82
C LYS A 853 -6.68 -8.18 -31.27
N VAL A 854 -6.63 -9.47 -31.63
CA VAL A 854 -6.79 -9.97 -33.01
C VAL A 854 -7.85 -11.06 -33.04
N ALA A 855 -8.79 -10.98 -33.96
CA ALA A 855 -9.88 -11.94 -34.14
C ALA A 855 -9.96 -12.44 -35.59
N LEU A 856 -10.52 -13.64 -35.77
CA LEU A 856 -10.67 -14.29 -37.08
C LEU A 856 -12.13 -14.33 -37.51
N THR A 857 -12.43 -13.78 -38.69
CA THR A 857 -13.73 -13.88 -39.35
C THR A 857 -13.63 -14.57 -40.72
N GLU A 858 -14.67 -15.34 -41.03
CA GLU A 858 -14.91 -16.17 -42.22
C GLU A 858 -13.95 -15.97 -43.43
N ASN A 859 -13.05 -16.94 -43.61
CA ASN A 859 -12.10 -17.08 -44.73
C ASN A 859 -11.10 -15.92 -44.97
N THR A 860 -11.15 -14.81 -44.24
CA THR A 860 -10.15 -13.73 -44.35
C THR A 860 -9.30 -13.64 -43.09
N VAL A 861 -8.27 -14.48 -43.00
CA VAL A 861 -7.00 -14.04 -42.39
C VAL A 861 -6.18 -13.34 -43.47
N LYS A 862 -5.10 -12.72 -43.03
CA LYS A 862 -3.94 -12.34 -43.84
C LYS A 862 -2.77 -13.28 -43.49
N VAL A 863 -2.71 -14.59 -43.83
CA VAL A 863 -3.37 -15.47 -44.83
C VAL A 863 -3.12 -16.96 -44.38
N ILE A 864 -3.97 -18.01 -44.47
CA ILE A 864 -5.44 -18.13 -44.73
C ILE A 864 -6.07 -19.41 -44.06
N ARG A 865 -6.38 -20.54 -44.75
CA ARG A 865 -7.20 -21.70 -44.25
C ARG A 865 -7.19 -22.94 -45.21
N SER A 866 -7.44 -24.21 -44.80
CA SER A 866 -8.11 -25.32 -45.58
C SER A 866 -8.26 -26.71 -44.85
N ILE A 867 -8.91 -27.73 -45.46
CA ILE A 867 -9.84 -28.73 -44.82
C ILE A 867 -9.93 -30.19 -45.45
N ASN A 868 -9.97 -31.25 -44.60
CA ASN A 868 -10.66 -32.62 -44.54
C ASN A 868 -10.59 -33.85 -45.54
N ASN A 869 -10.57 -35.09 -44.91
CA ASN A 869 -11.09 -36.48 -45.25
C ASN A 869 -10.38 -37.42 -46.30
N THR A 870 -10.50 -38.79 -46.43
CA THR A 870 -10.87 -40.09 -45.70
C THR A 870 -10.45 -41.32 -46.63
N ASN A 871 -10.71 -42.67 -46.55
CA ASN A 871 -11.56 -43.68 -45.82
C ASN A 871 -11.19 -45.20 -46.15
N LEU A 872 -11.67 -46.23 -45.38
CA LEU A 872 -11.78 -47.73 -45.65
C LEU A 872 -10.47 -48.62 -45.76
N ILE A 873 -10.35 -49.99 -45.65
CA ILE A 873 -11.19 -51.23 -45.35
C ILE A 873 -10.29 -52.46 -44.87
N SER A 874 -10.80 -53.67 -44.52
CA SER A 874 -10.03 -54.75 -43.77
C SER A 874 -10.46 -56.27 -43.88
N GLU A 875 -9.80 -57.20 -43.13
CA GLU A 875 -10.15 -58.65 -42.89
C GLU A 875 -9.65 -59.25 -41.51
N HIS A 876 -9.50 -60.58 -41.26
CA HIS A 876 -9.59 -61.23 -39.89
C HIS A 876 -8.86 -62.61 -39.61
N VAL A 877 -9.04 -63.22 -38.39
CA VAL A 877 -8.85 -64.65 -37.88
C VAL A 877 -7.49 -65.12 -37.24
N ASP A 878 -7.29 -65.76 -36.04
CA ASP A 878 -8.00 -66.15 -34.76
C ASP A 878 -6.96 -66.45 -33.56
N ASP A 879 -7.35 -66.96 -32.36
CA ASP A 879 -6.90 -66.54 -30.97
C ASP A 879 -5.75 -67.21 -30.12
N THR A 880 -5.04 -66.41 -29.28
CA THR A 880 -4.65 -66.56 -27.82
C THR A 880 -3.34 -65.80 -27.47
N ILE A 881 -3.36 -64.58 -26.89
CA ILE A 881 -2.14 -63.71 -26.87
C ILE A 881 -1.46 -63.43 -25.51
N THR A 882 -0.20 -63.86 -25.38
CA THR A 882 0.85 -63.12 -24.65
C THR A 882 1.62 -62.27 -25.66
N VAL A 883 1.42 -60.95 -25.66
CA VAL A 883 1.94 -60.11 -26.76
C VAL A 883 3.44 -59.90 -26.63
N ARG A 884 4.22 -60.56 -27.50
CA ARG A 884 5.69 -60.50 -27.55
C ARG A 884 6.19 -60.68 -28.99
N LYS A 885 6.84 -59.66 -29.55
CA LYS A 885 7.45 -59.73 -30.89
C LYS A 885 8.79 -59.01 -30.92
N GLN A 886 9.88 -59.80 -30.95
CA GLN A 886 11.29 -59.38 -30.92
C GLN A 886 11.69 -58.44 -29.77
N ASN A 887 11.25 -57.18 -29.80
CA ASN A 887 11.78 -56.09 -28.98
C ASN A 887 10.80 -55.51 -27.95
N TRP A 888 9.63 -56.11 -27.69
CA TRP A 888 8.71 -55.63 -26.65
C TRP A 888 7.82 -56.71 -26.03
N GLN A 889 7.25 -56.39 -24.86
CA GLN A 889 6.29 -57.20 -24.10
C GLN A 889 5.32 -56.31 -23.33
N ILE A 890 4.02 -56.64 -23.37
CA ILE A 890 2.97 -56.10 -22.49
C ILE A 890 2.45 -57.24 -21.61
N LYS A 891 2.23 -56.97 -20.31
CA LYS A 891 1.54 -57.89 -19.38
C LYS A 891 0.30 -57.25 -18.80
N ILE A 892 -0.78 -58.02 -18.77
CA ILE A 892 -2.06 -57.68 -18.16
C ILE A 892 -2.33 -58.72 -17.08
N ASN A 893 -2.67 -58.30 -15.87
CA ASN A 893 -3.04 -59.22 -14.80
C ASN A 893 -4.55 -59.51 -14.88
N THR A 894 -4.91 -60.79 -14.96
CA THR A 894 -6.29 -61.25 -15.16
C THR A 894 -7.14 -61.23 -13.88
N GLN A 895 -6.56 -60.87 -12.74
CA GLN A 895 -7.23 -60.72 -11.44
C GLN A 895 -7.49 -59.24 -11.10
N THR A 896 -6.55 -58.34 -11.42
CA THR A 896 -6.72 -56.89 -11.22
C THR A 896 -7.34 -56.19 -12.43
N GLY A 897 -7.10 -56.70 -13.64
CA GLY A 897 -7.48 -56.07 -14.90
C GLY A 897 -6.61 -54.88 -15.31
N THR A 898 -5.43 -54.70 -14.68
CA THR A 898 -4.45 -53.64 -14.96
C THR A 898 -3.29 -54.12 -15.83
N ILE A 899 -2.64 -53.18 -16.54
CA ILE A 899 -1.34 -53.40 -17.20
C ILE A 899 -0.25 -53.30 -16.14
N GLU A 900 0.37 -54.41 -15.75
CA GLU A 900 1.41 -54.43 -14.69
C GLU A 900 2.80 -54.07 -15.18
N SER A 901 3.11 -54.33 -16.46
CA SER A 901 4.42 -54.00 -17.02
C SER A 901 4.37 -53.89 -18.53
N TRP A 902 5.02 -52.85 -19.07
CA TRP A 902 5.31 -52.69 -20.49
C TRP A 902 6.82 -52.55 -20.64
N LYS A 903 7.45 -53.43 -21.44
CA LYS A 903 8.90 -53.40 -21.72
C LYS A 903 9.19 -53.23 -23.19
N VAL A 904 10.27 -52.50 -23.50
CA VAL A 904 10.79 -52.30 -24.87
C VAL A 904 12.31 -52.39 -24.82
N GLY A 905 12.89 -53.33 -25.57
CA GLY A 905 14.26 -53.78 -25.37
C GLY A 905 14.46 -54.30 -23.93
N ASP A 906 15.53 -53.85 -23.29
CA ASP A 906 15.79 -54.11 -21.87
C ASP A 906 15.14 -53.07 -20.93
N CYS A 907 14.55 -51.98 -21.46
CA CYS A 907 13.94 -50.88 -20.70
C CYS A 907 12.51 -51.21 -20.22
N SER A 908 12.12 -50.67 -19.06
CA SER A 908 10.79 -50.82 -18.47
C SER A 908 10.05 -49.50 -18.60
N LEU A 909 9.00 -49.42 -19.42
CA LEU A 909 8.32 -48.14 -19.68
C LEU A 909 7.34 -47.74 -18.57
N ILE A 910 6.70 -48.71 -17.92
CA ILE A 910 5.66 -48.51 -16.91
C ILE A 910 5.99 -49.41 -15.70
N ASN A 911 5.96 -48.82 -14.51
CA ASN A 911 6.34 -49.47 -13.24
C ASN A 911 5.14 -49.67 -12.29
N GLN A 912 4.05 -48.92 -12.47
CA GLN A 912 2.77 -49.12 -11.78
C GLN A 912 1.63 -49.01 -12.79
N GLY A 913 0.54 -49.75 -12.55
CA GLY A 913 -0.57 -49.82 -13.50
C GLY A 913 -1.30 -48.49 -13.68
N ILE A 914 -1.90 -48.31 -14.85
CA ILE A 914 -2.69 -47.11 -15.18
C ILE A 914 -4.03 -47.19 -14.46
N ILE A 915 -4.23 -46.30 -13.50
CA ILE A 915 -5.36 -46.29 -12.56
C ILE A 915 -6.13 -44.96 -12.72
N PRO A 916 -7.47 -44.94 -12.62
CA PRO A 916 -8.23 -43.69 -12.66
C PRO A 916 -7.81 -42.74 -11.53
N CYS A 917 -7.77 -41.43 -11.82
CA CYS A 917 -7.38 -40.40 -10.85
C CYS A 917 -8.47 -39.34 -10.69
N LEU A 918 -8.85 -39.05 -9.44
CA LEU A 918 -9.83 -38.03 -9.06
C LEU A 918 -9.28 -36.95 -8.10
N TRP A 919 -8.02 -37.08 -7.62
CA TRP A 919 -7.41 -36.19 -6.61
C TRP A 919 -6.30 -35.31 -7.21
N ARG A 920 -6.06 -34.14 -6.62
CA ARG A 920 -4.90 -33.26 -6.89
C ARG A 920 -4.36 -32.70 -5.58
N ALA A 921 -3.09 -32.32 -5.52
CA ALA A 921 -2.56 -31.61 -4.36
C ALA A 921 -3.22 -30.21 -4.28
N PRO A 922 -3.83 -29.81 -3.15
CA PRO A 922 -4.64 -28.59 -3.09
C PRO A 922 -3.79 -27.34 -3.32
N THR A 923 -4.25 -26.45 -4.23
CA THR A 923 -3.70 -25.09 -4.33
C THR A 923 -4.11 -24.26 -3.12
N ASP A 924 -3.53 -23.08 -2.92
CA ASP A 924 -3.95 -22.20 -1.83
C ASP A 924 -5.41 -21.72 -2.00
N ASN A 925 -5.86 -21.51 -3.25
CA ASN A 925 -7.27 -21.29 -3.57
C ASN A 925 -8.17 -22.49 -3.24
N ASP A 926 -7.67 -23.73 -3.35
CA ASP A 926 -8.43 -24.92 -2.94
C ASP A 926 -8.60 -24.97 -1.41
N LYS A 927 -7.61 -24.50 -0.65
CA LYS A 927 -7.60 -24.39 0.83
C LYS A 927 -8.46 -23.22 1.33
N GLY A 928 -8.61 -22.16 0.54
CA GLY A 928 -9.34 -20.94 0.86
C GLY A 928 -10.81 -21.15 1.24
N GLY A 929 -11.26 -20.50 2.32
CA GLY A 929 -12.66 -20.55 2.80
C GLY A 929 -12.94 -21.51 3.94
N GLY A 930 -11.91 -22.08 4.57
CA GLY A 930 -12.05 -22.91 5.78
C GLY A 930 -12.99 -24.10 5.54
N PRO A 931 -14.04 -24.32 6.36
CA PRO A 931 -15.01 -25.40 6.13
C PRO A 931 -15.78 -25.31 4.80
N SER A 932 -15.81 -24.15 4.13
CA SER A 932 -16.45 -23.99 2.82
C SER A 932 -15.49 -24.19 1.63
N SER A 933 -14.20 -24.36 1.90
CA SER A 933 -13.15 -24.55 0.89
C SER A 933 -13.42 -25.76 -0.02
N TYR A 934 -12.73 -25.82 -1.16
CA TYR A 934 -12.80 -27.02 -2.00
C TYR A 934 -12.10 -28.20 -1.31
N PHE A 935 -10.93 -27.96 -0.73
CA PHE A 935 -10.14 -28.96 0.00
C PHE A 935 -10.91 -29.64 1.14
N CYS A 936 -11.54 -28.87 2.03
CA CYS A 936 -12.35 -29.45 3.11
C CYS A 936 -13.51 -30.29 2.55
N ARG A 937 -14.24 -29.79 1.56
CA ARG A 937 -15.33 -30.56 0.92
C ARG A 937 -14.84 -31.84 0.23
N TRP A 938 -13.64 -31.85 -0.33
CA TRP A 938 -13.05 -33.06 -0.93
C TRP A 938 -12.57 -34.07 0.13
N LYS A 939 -12.04 -33.60 1.27
CA LYS A 939 -11.70 -34.44 2.44
C LYS A 939 -12.95 -35.03 3.10
N ASP A 940 -14.00 -34.23 3.30
CA ASP A 940 -15.29 -34.69 3.82
C ASP A 940 -15.95 -35.74 2.89
N ALA A 941 -15.69 -35.65 1.59
CA ALA A 941 -16.08 -36.62 0.57
C ALA A 941 -15.09 -37.81 0.41
N LEU A 942 -14.03 -37.87 1.22
CA LEU A 942 -13.00 -38.93 1.25
C LEU A 942 -12.28 -39.17 -0.10
N LEU A 943 -12.18 -38.14 -0.95
CA LEU A 943 -11.58 -38.22 -2.28
C LEU A 943 -10.05 -38.36 -2.26
N ASP A 944 -9.40 -37.99 -1.15
CA ASP A 944 -7.96 -38.07 -0.91
C ASP A 944 -7.47 -39.49 -0.58
N ASN A 945 -8.36 -40.29 0.02
CA ASN A 945 -8.07 -41.65 0.48
C ASN A 945 -8.80 -42.70 -0.39
N LEU A 946 -9.05 -42.35 -1.66
CA LEU A 946 -9.76 -43.17 -2.65
C LEU A 946 -8.86 -44.30 -3.17
N ILE A 947 -9.38 -45.53 -3.16
CA ILE A 947 -8.77 -46.71 -3.79
C ILE A 947 -9.75 -47.38 -4.75
N PHE A 948 -9.23 -48.07 -5.77
CA PHE A 948 -10.01 -48.74 -6.79
C PHE A 948 -9.95 -50.27 -6.61
N LEU A 949 -11.09 -50.88 -6.27
CA LEU A 949 -11.24 -52.33 -6.15
C LEU A 949 -11.83 -52.91 -7.44
N THR A 950 -11.30 -54.03 -7.93
CA THR A 950 -11.80 -54.68 -9.15
C THR A 950 -13.09 -55.46 -8.88
N ASP A 951 -14.21 -55.00 -9.45
CA ASP A 951 -15.55 -55.62 -9.38
C ASP A 951 -15.71 -56.75 -10.40
N ALA A 952 -15.18 -56.54 -11.61
CA ALA A 952 -15.16 -57.54 -12.67
C ALA A 952 -13.96 -57.34 -13.61
N CYS A 953 -13.43 -58.44 -14.14
CA CYS A 953 -12.51 -58.43 -15.27
C CYS A 953 -12.92 -59.53 -16.25
N SER A 954 -12.93 -59.21 -17.54
CA SER A 954 -13.22 -60.18 -18.61
C SER A 954 -12.34 -59.92 -19.82
N ILE A 955 -11.85 -61.00 -20.44
CA ILE A 955 -10.98 -60.96 -21.61
C ILE A 955 -11.70 -61.60 -22.77
N ARG A 956 -11.66 -60.93 -23.92
CA ARG A 956 -12.23 -61.39 -25.17
C ARG A 956 -11.26 -61.07 -26.29
N GLU A 957 -10.82 -62.07 -27.03
CA GLU A 957 -10.13 -61.81 -28.29
C GLU A 957 -11.16 -61.30 -29.32
N LEU A 958 -10.80 -60.26 -30.06
CA LEU A 958 -11.63 -59.71 -31.14
C LEU A 958 -11.10 -60.14 -32.51
N SER A 959 -9.79 -60.33 -32.62
CA SER A 959 -9.11 -61.07 -33.68
C SER A 959 -7.72 -61.49 -33.19
N ASN A 960 -7.05 -62.38 -33.92
CA ASN A 960 -5.60 -62.67 -33.82
C ASN A 960 -4.69 -61.44 -33.60
N ASN A 961 -5.12 -60.28 -34.12
CA ASN A 961 -4.34 -59.05 -34.09
C ASN A 961 -4.90 -58.01 -33.10
N MET A 962 -5.91 -58.36 -32.29
CA MET A 962 -6.53 -57.47 -31.30
C MET A 962 -7.19 -58.22 -30.12
N VAL A 963 -6.65 -58.05 -28.91
CA VAL A 963 -7.28 -58.47 -27.64
C VAL A 963 -8.09 -57.33 -27.05
N GLN A 964 -9.26 -57.64 -26.49
CA GLN A 964 -10.05 -56.73 -25.67
C GLN A 964 -10.07 -57.22 -24.21
N VAL A 965 -9.79 -56.32 -23.27
CA VAL A 965 -9.95 -56.55 -21.83
C VAL A 965 -10.92 -55.53 -21.28
N LYS A 966 -12.04 -56.00 -20.70
CA LYS A 966 -13.00 -55.15 -20.01
C LYS A 966 -12.85 -55.33 -18.51
N THR A 967 -12.50 -54.25 -17.83
CA THR A 967 -12.32 -54.21 -16.37
C THR A 967 -13.33 -53.23 -15.76
N VAL A 968 -13.79 -53.54 -14.56
CA VAL A 968 -14.65 -52.66 -13.77
C VAL A 968 -13.98 -52.43 -12.44
N TYR A 969 -13.85 -51.16 -12.05
CA TYR A 969 -13.39 -50.74 -10.74
C TYR A 969 -14.52 -50.04 -9.96
N LEU A 970 -14.52 -50.23 -8.65
CA LEU A 970 -15.30 -49.44 -7.69
C LEU A 970 -14.33 -48.59 -6.87
N GLY A 971 -14.49 -47.28 -6.94
CA GLY A 971 -13.76 -46.32 -6.11
C GLY A 971 -14.41 -46.25 -4.74
N VAL A 972 -13.66 -46.62 -3.69
CA VAL A 972 -14.09 -46.62 -2.29
C VAL A 972 -13.03 -45.95 -1.40
N PRO A 973 -13.40 -45.38 -0.24
CA PRO A 973 -12.42 -44.96 0.75
C PRO A 973 -11.65 -46.16 1.28
N LYS A 974 -10.34 -45.98 1.49
CA LYS A 974 -9.48 -46.98 2.12
C LYS A 974 -9.70 -47.00 3.64
N ASP A 975 -10.53 -47.93 4.09
CA ASP A 975 -10.73 -48.24 5.51
C ASP A 975 -9.43 -48.78 6.15
N GLN A 976 -9.30 -48.68 7.48
CA GLN A 976 -8.19 -49.23 8.25
C GLN A 976 -8.43 -50.70 8.67
N ASN A 977 -9.65 -51.22 8.56
CA ASN A 977 -10.00 -52.61 8.88
C ASN A 977 -10.50 -53.40 7.66
N THR A 978 -9.73 -53.44 6.56
CA THR A 978 -10.12 -54.16 5.32
C THR A 978 -9.97 -55.69 5.40
N ASP A 979 -10.72 -56.34 6.29
CA ASP A 979 -11.04 -57.78 6.24
C ASP A 979 -12.56 -57.96 6.09
N HIS A 980 -13.00 -58.12 4.83
CA HIS A 980 -14.29 -58.71 4.41
C HIS A 980 -15.65 -57.95 4.50
N GLU A 981 -15.75 -56.64 4.78
CA GLU A 981 -17.04 -55.89 4.73
C GLU A 981 -17.20 -54.87 3.58
N SER A 982 -16.60 -55.11 2.40
CA SER A 982 -16.59 -54.18 1.25
C SER A 982 -17.82 -54.25 0.31
N GLU A 983 -18.96 -54.81 0.74
CA GLU A 983 -20.17 -54.96 -0.12
C GLU A 983 -21.25 -53.86 0.09
N ASN A 984 -21.08 -52.94 1.05
CA ASN A 984 -22.11 -51.92 1.33
C ASN A 984 -22.16 -50.82 0.23
N PRO A 985 -23.26 -50.68 -0.54
CA PRO A 985 -23.31 -49.75 -1.68
C PRO A 985 -23.20 -48.27 -1.30
N SER A 986 -23.40 -47.90 -0.03
CA SER A 986 -23.27 -46.51 0.43
C SER A 986 -21.82 -45.99 0.45
N HIS A 987 -20.81 -46.86 0.38
CA HIS A 987 -19.38 -46.48 0.44
C HIS A 987 -18.73 -46.37 -0.95
N ILE A 988 -19.46 -46.63 -2.03
CA ILE A 988 -18.96 -46.51 -3.40
C ILE A 988 -19.05 -45.05 -3.83
N LEU A 989 -17.90 -44.39 -3.99
CA LEU A 989 -17.81 -42.98 -4.42
C LEU A 989 -17.84 -42.86 -5.95
N CYS A 990 -17.35 -43.86 -6.69
CA CYS A 990 -17.51 -43.94 -8.14
C CYS A 990 -17.45 -45.38 -8.66
N ARG A 991 -17.99 -45.59 -9.86
CA ARG A 991 -17.76 -46.79 -10.68
C ARG A 991 -16.97 -46.40 -11.92
N VAL A 992 -16.02 -47.23 -12.33
CA VAL A 992 -15.23 -47.02 -13.55
C VAL A 992 -15.23 -48.29 -14.39
N ASP A 993 -15.94 -48.27 -15.51
CA ASP A 993 -15.87 -49.32 -16.53
C ASP A 993 -14.75 -48.94 -17.54
N VAL A 994 -13.83 -49.85 -17.83
CA VAL A 994 -12.63 -49.64 -18.68
C VAL A 994 -12.53 -50.70 -19.77
N ASP A 995 -12.22 -50.28 -21.00
CA ASP A 995 -12.12 -51.12 -22.19
C ASP A 995 -10.72 -50.96 -22.82
N TYR A 996 -9.80 -51.92 -22.58
CA TYR A 996 -8.47 -51.94 -23.18
C TYR A 996 -8.51 -52.74 -24.49
N CYS A 997 -8.29 -52.10 -25.64
CA CYS A 997 -8.13 -52.77 -26.94
C CYS A 997 -6.64 -52.73 -27.35
N ILE A 998 -6.00 -53.90 -27.45
CA ILE A 998 -4.55 -54.06 -27.56
C ILE A 998 -4.22 -54.75 -28.88
N HIS A 999 -3.44 -54.09 -29.73
CA HIS A 999 -3.15 -54.51 -31.10
C HIS A 999 -1.80 -55.24 -31.25
N GLU A 1000 -1.66 -56.01 -32.34
CA GLU A 1000 -0.40 -56.70 -32.71
C GLU A 1000 0.80 -55.75 -32.91
N SER A 1001 0.54 -54.45 -33.13
CA SER A 1001 1.57 -53.40 -33.21
C SER A 1001 2.17 -53.01 -31.85
N GLY A 1002 1.50 -53.34 -30.75
CA GLY A 1002 1.78 -52.77 -29.43
C GLY A 1002 1.06 -51.45 -29.17
N ASP A 1003 0.15 -51.02 -30.06
CA ASP A 1003 -0.80 -49.96 -29.74
C ASP A 1003 -1.83 -50.46 -28.72
N VAL A 1004 -2.11 -49.63 -27.71
CA VAL A 1004 -3.15 -49.87 -26.70
C VAL A 1004 -4.12 -48.69 -26.74
N ILE A 1005 -5.37 -48.94 -27.14
CA ILE A 1005 -6.48 -48.01 -26.96
C ILE A 1005 -7.13 -48.32 -25.61
N ILE A 1006 -7.48 -47.30 -24.83
CA ILE A 1006 -8.19 -47.45 -23.56
C ILE A 1006 -9.40 -46.51 -23.53
N ASP A 1007 -10.60 -47.08 -23.52
CA ASP A 1007 -11.84 -46.34 -23.30
C ASP A 1007 -12.22 -46.39 -21.81
N TYR A 1008 -12.39 -45.23 -21.19
CA TYR A 1008 -12.88 -45.06 -19.82
C TYR A 1008 -14.33 -44.59 -19.81
N LYS A 1009 -15.10 -45.11 -18.85
CA LYS A 1009 -16.44 -44.62 -18.46
C LYS A 1009 -16.46 -44.51 -16.94
N ILE A 1010 -16.38 -43.27 -16.45
CA ILE A 1010 -16.38 -42.96 -15.01
C ILE A 1010 -17.77 -42.45 -14.64
N LYS A 1011 -18.45 -43.13 -13.72
CA LYS A 1011 -19.66 -42.63 -13.06
C LYS A 1011 -19.35 -42.30 -11.59
N PRO A 1012 -19.16 -41.01 -11.24
CA PRO A 1012 -19.14 -40.56 -9.84
C PRO A 1012 -20.50 -40.76 -9.17
N LYS A 1013 -20.53 -40.66 -7.85
CA LYS A 1013 -21.77 -40.60 -7.04
C LYS A 1013 -22.35 -39.18 -7.10
N ASP A 1014 -23.65 -39.08 -7.32
CA ASP A 1014 -24.33 -37.84 -7.74
C ASP A 1014 -24.33 -36.71 -6.67
N ASP A 1015 -23.97 -37.00 -5.42
CA ASP A 1015 -23.93 -36.06 -4.27
C ASP A 1015 -22.52 -35.59 -3.87
N LEU A 1016 -21.50 -35.94 -4.66
CA LEU A 1016 -20.13 -35.46 -4.44
C LEU A 1016 -19.99 -33.94 -4.69
N PRO A 1017 -18.98 -33.28 -4.10
CA PRO A 1017 -18.56 -31.95 -4.55
C PRO A 1017 -18.03 -31.99 -6.00
N PRO A 1018 -17.89 -30.83 -6.67
CA PRO A 1018 -17.13 -30.73 -7.92
C PRO A 1018 -15.72 -31.33 -7.72
N LEU A 1019 -15.30 -32.19 -8.65
CA LEU A 1019 -14.10 -33.01 -8.53
C LEU A 1019 -12.82 -32.20 -8.87
N PRO A 1020 -11.68 -32.45 -8.19
CA PRO A 1020 -10.42 -31.79 -8.53
C PRO A 1020 -9.93 -32.10 -9.95
N ARG A 1021 -10.04 -33.38 -10.36
CA ARG A 1021 -9.76 -33.88 -11.71
C ARG A 1021 -10.56 -35.14 -12.02
N VAL A 1022 -10.54 -35.55 -13.30
CA VAL A 1022 -11.04 -36.81 -13.83
C VAL A 1022 -10.09 -37.26 -14.93
N GLY A 1023 -9.26 -38.25 -14.63
CA GLY A 1023 -8.18 -38.70 -15.50
C GLY A 1023 -7.61 -40.05 -15.14
N VAL A 1024 -6.32 -40.24 -15.44
CA VAL A 1024 -5.53 -41.39 -15.00
C VAL A 1024 -4.18 -40.95 -14.44
N VAL A 1025 -3.66 -41.73 -13.49
CA VAL A 1025 -2.29 -41.63 -12.98
C VAL A 1025 -1.53 -42.93 -13.27
N PHE A 1026 -0.23 -42.81 -13.56
CA PHE A 1026 0.69 -43.94 -13.70
C PHE A 1026 2.14 -43.50 -13.47
N HIS A 1027 3.02 -44.45 -13.19
CA HIS A 1027 4.45 -44.20 -12.90
C HIS A 1027 5.35 -44.82 -13.98
N ILE A 1028 6.24 -44.00 -14.55
CA ILE A 1028 7.20 -44.39 -15.59
C ILE A 1028 8.64 -44.37 -15.06
N GLU A 1029 9.56 -45.03 -15.76
CA GLU A 1029 10.98 -45.12 -15.34
C GLU A 1029 11.67 -43.75 -15.34
N LYS A 1030 12.42 -43.42 -14.28
CA LYS A 1030 13.12 -42.14 -14.09
C LYS A 1030 14.12 -41.76 -15.21
N SER A 1031 14.49 -42.70 -16.10
CA SER A 1031 15.29 -42.38 -17.29
C SER A 1031 14.49 -41.73 -18.44
N LEU A 1032 13.15 -41.76 -18.40
CA LEU A 1032 12.25 -41.20 -19.41
C LEU A 1032 11.98 -39.69 -19.22
N ASP A 1033 12.97 -38.97 -18.70
CA ASP A 1033 12.93 -37.56 -18.31
C ASP A 1033 12.69 -36.60 -19.51
N HIS A 1034 13.02 -36.97 -20.75
CA HIS A 1034 12.82 -36.08 -21.88
C HIS A 1034 11.36 -36.11 -22.38
N VAL A 1035 10.62 -35.03 -22.16
CA VAL A 1035 9.19 -34.91 -22.44
C VAL A 1035 8.93 -33.95 -23.60
N THR A 1036 8.23 -34.43 -24.63
CA THR A 1036 7.78 -33.64 -25.79
C THR A 1036 6.26 -33.74 -25.92
N TRP A 1037 5.56 -32.61 -26.13
CA TRP A 1037 4.09 -32.60 -26.25
C TRP A 1037 3.58 -31.67 -27.35
N TYR A 1038 2.39 -31.98 -27.88
CA TYR A 1038 1.60 -31.09 -28.72
C TYR A 1038 0.37 -30.60 -27.95
N GLY A 1039 0.42 -29.36 -27.47
CA GLY A 1039 -0.60 -28.77 -26.60
C GLY A 1039 -0.30 -27.29 -26.34
N ARG A 1040 -0.85 -26.71 -25.28
CA ARG A 1040 -0.43 -25.36 -24.85
C ARG A 1040 0.92 -25.40 -24.12
N GLY A 1041 1.69 -24.33 -24.24
CA GLY A 1041 3.00 -24.20 -23.60
C GLY A 1041 3.73 -22.90 -23.96
N PRO A 1042 5.04 -22.78 -23.64
CA PRO A 1042 5.86 -23.80 -22.97
C PRO A 1042 5.63 -23.91 -21.44
N PHE A 1043 5.12 -22.83 -20.83
CA PHE A 1043 4.92 -22.69 -19.38
C PHE A 1043 3.62 -23.32 -18.88
N GLU A 1044 3.48 -23.35 -17.55
CA GLU A 1044 2.37 -23.97 -16.84
C GLU A 1044 1.02 -23.26 -17.07
N CYS A 1045 -0.01 -24.03 -17.41
CA CYS A 1045 -1.34 -23.52 -17.72
C CYS A 1045 -2.46 -24.50 -17.33
N TYR A 1046 -3.61 -23.94 -16.94
CA TYR A 1046 -4.80 -24.64 -16.43
C TYR A 1046 -6.07 -24.19 -17.20
N PRO A 1047 -7.21 -24.91 -17.08
CA PRO A 1047 -8.40 -24.66 -17.92
C PRO A 1047 -8.92 -23.22 -17.95
N ASP A 1048 -8.70 -22.46 -16.89
CA ASP A 1048 -9.09 -21.07 -16.62
C ASP A 1048 -7.94 -20.05 -16.71
N ARG A 1049 -6.68 -20.52 -16.82
CA ARG A 1049 -5.43 -19.74 -16.93
C ARG A 1049 -4.53 -20.34 -17.99
N LYS A 1050 -4.78 -20.01 -19.27
CA LYS A 1050 -4.08 -20.63 -20.42
C LYS A 1050 -4.03 -19.81 -21.71
N GLU A 1051 -4.68 -18.66 -21.81
CA GLU A 1051 -4.78 -17.95 -23.09
C GLU A 1051 -3.46 -17.33 -23.57
N GLY A 1052 -2.55 -17.00 -22.66
CA GLY A 1052 -1.16 -16.66 -22.98
C GLY A 1052 -0.33 -17.86 -23.47
N ALA A 1053 -0.71 -19.08 -23.10
CA ALA A 1053 0.00 -20.30 -23.51
C ALA A 1053 -0.45 -20.73 -24.92
N HIS A 1054 0.46 -20.67 -25.90
CA HIS A 1054 0.14 -20.96 -27.30
C HIS A 1054 0.09 -22.45 -27.59
N VAL A 1055 -0.75 -22.87 -28.55
CA VAL A 1055 -0.78 -24.26 -29.02
C VAL A 1055 0.38 -24.50 -29.98
N GLY A 1056 1.27 -25.43 -29.62
CA GLY A 1056 2.49 -25.74 -30.35
C GLY A 1056 3.08 -27.09 -29.96
N ILE A 1057 4.20 -27.46 -30.58
CA ILE A 1057 5.00 -28.62 -30.18
C ILE A 1057 6.16 -28.10 -29.32
N TYR A 1058 6.26 -28.60 -28.09
CA TYR A 1058 7.25 -28.18 -27.10
C TYR A 1058 8.01 -29.40 -26.58
N GLY A 1059 9.24 -29.18 -26.11
CA GLY A 1059 10.10 -30.19 -25.49
C GLY A 1059 10.78 -29.63 -24.25
N SER A 1060 10.94 -30.47 -23.23
CA SER A 1060 11.48 -30.14 -21.91
C SER A 1060 12.12 -31.40 -21.29
N ASN A 1061 12.77 -31.26 -20.13
CA ASN A 1061 12.92 -32.38 -19.20
C ASN A 1061 11.79 -32.32 -18.15
N VAL A 1062 11.51 -33.41 -17.45
CA VAL A 1062 10.47 -33.46 -16.40
C VAL A 1062 10.87 -32.60 -15.20
N ARG A 1063 12.16 -32.54 -14.84
CA ARG A 1063 12.63 -31.61 -13.79
C ARG A 1063 12.31 -30.14 -14.13
N ASP A 1064 12.42 -29.78 -15.40
CA ASP A 1064 12.17 -28.43 -15.90
C ASP A 1064 10.66 -28.12 -16.10
N LEU A 1065 9.77 -29.09 -15.88
CA LEU A 1065 8.33 -28.84 -15.77
C LEU A 1065 7.91 -28.41 -14.35
N HIS A 1066 8.73 -28.67 -13.32
CA HIS A 1066 8.41 -28.32 -11.93
C HIS A 1066 8.34 -26.80 -11.73
N VAL A 1067 7.29 -26.32 -11.06
CA VAL A 1067 7.16 -24.90 -10.70
C VAL A 1067 7.41 -24.76 -9.20
N PRO A 1068 8.50 -24.12 -8.76
CA PRO A 1068 8.93 -24.13 -7.36
C PRO A 1068 8.16 -23.09 -6.52
N TYR A 1069 6.84 -23.25 -6.43
CA TYR A 1069 6.01 -22.53 -5.47
C TYR A 1069 6.54 -22.73 -4.06
N ILE A 1070 6.75 -21.64 -3.31
CA ILE A 1070 7.47 -21.65 -2.03
C ILE A 1070 6.81 -22.61 -1.04
N ALA A 1071 5.48 -22.50 -0.90
CA ALA A 1071 4.61 -23.53 -0.37
C ALA A 1071 4.18 -24.48 -1.51
N PRO A 1072 4.50 -25.78 -1.46
CA PRO A 1072 4.08 -26.76 -2.47
C PRO A 1072 2.56 -26.88 -2.64
N VAL A 1073 2.17 -27.13 -3.90
CA VAL A 1073 0.80 -27.24 -4.42
C VAL A 1073 0.80 -28.10 -5.69
N GLU A 1074 -0.36 -28.44 -6.25
CA GLU A 1074 -0.47 -28.94 -7.64
C GLU A 1074 0.22 -27.97 -8.61
N CYS A 1075 1.11 -28.50 -9.45
CA CYS A 1075 1.92 -27.73 -10.38
C CYS A 1075 2.19 -28.51 -11.69
N SER A 1076 2.97 -27.92 -12.60
CA SER A 1076 3.47 -28.56 -13.83
C SER A 1076 2.41 -28.85 -14.90
N GLY A 1077 1.14 -28.51 -14.67
CA GLY A 1077 0.05 -28.65 -15.63
C GLY A 1077 0.31 -28.00 -17.00
N ARG A 1078 -0.10 -28.70 -18.07
CA ARG A 1078 -0.16 -28.21 -19.45
C ARG A 1078 -1.54 -28.49 -20.03
N ALA A 1079 -2.18 -27.44 -20.53
CA ALA A 1079 -3.55 -27.49 -21.03
C ALA A 1079 -3.67 -27.84 -22.53
N ASP A 1080 -4.85 -28.32 -22.90
CA ASP A 1080 -5.23 -28.67 -24.28
C ASP A 1080 -4.20 -29.57 -24.99
N VAL A 1081 -3.69 -30.60 -24.33
CA VAL A 1081 -2.71 -31.54 -24.89
C VAL A 1081 -3.39 -32.58 -25.79
N ARG A 1082 -2.84 -32.79 -26.98
CA ARG A 1082 -3.33 -33.76 -27.98
C ARG A 1082 -2.50 -35.04 -27.94
N TRP A 1083 -1.18 -34.91 -27.75
CA TRP A 1083 -0.28 -36.00 -27.44
C TRP A 1083 0.93 -35.54 -26.61
N VAL A 1084 1.50 -36.48 -25.87
CA VAL A 1084 2.76 -36.36 -25.11
C VAL A 1084 3.63 -37.60 -25.36
N ALA A 1085 4.94 -37.41 -25.30
CA ALA A 1085 5.96 -38.41 -25.51
C ALA A 1085 7.03 -38.27 -24.42
N PHE A 1086 7.32 -39.35 -23.70
CA PHE A 1086 8.37 -39.44 -22.68
C PHE A 1086 9.47 -40.38 -23.18
N GLN A 1087 10.71 -39.90 -23.27
CA GLN A 1087 11.83 -40.63 -23.87
C GLN A 1087 13.09 -40.57 -23.00
N ASN A 1088 13.91 -41.62 -23.10
CA ASN A 1088 15.24 -41.64 -22.52
C ASN A 1088 16.30 -41.16 -23.52
N SER A 1089 17.54 -40.97 -23.04
CA SER A 1089 18.69 -40.52 -23.83
C SER A 1089 19.05 -41.42 -25.02
N ASN A 1090 18.55 -42.66 -25.06
CA ASN A 1090 18.72 -43.58 -26.19
C ASN A 1090 17.60 -43.46 -27.25
N GLY A 1091 16.56 -42.66 -27.00
CA GLY A 1091 15.42 -42.44 -27.90
C GLY A 1091 14.25 -43.41 -27.76
N PHE A 1092 14.31 -44.36 -26.83
CA PHE A 1092 13.18 -45.24 -26.50
C PHE A 1092 12.21 -44.53 -25.55
N GLY A 1093 10.92 -44.85 -25.62
CA GLY A 1093 9.95 -44.17 -24.76
C GLY A 1093 8.49 -44.62 -24.86
N LEU A 1094 7.63 -43.86 -24.21
CA LEU A 1094 6.17 -44.02 -24.17
C LEU A 1094 5.50 -42.80 -24.83
N TYR A 1095 4.58 -43.05 -25.76
CA TYR A 1095 3.71 -42.05 -26.38
C TYR A 1095 2.29 -42.22 -25.86
N ALA A 1096 1.62 -41.10 -25.58
CA ALA A 1096 0.21 -41.05 -25.22
C ALA A 1096 -0.53 -39.97 -26.03
N SER A 1097 -1.74 -40.27 -26.52
CA SER A 1097 -2.59 -39.32 -27.24
C SER A 1097 -4.07 -39.46 -26.88
N ILE A 1098 -4.84 -38.40 -27.15
CA ILE A 1098 -6.30 -38.51 -27.23
C ILE A 1098 -6.69 -39.50 -28.32
N TYR A 1099 -7.79 -40.23 -28.15
CA TYR A 1099 -8.31 -41.16 -29.17
C TYR A 1099 -9.80 -40.90 -29.47
N GLY A 1100 -10.23 -41.30 -30.68
CA GLY A 1100 -11.59 -41.07 -31.17
C GLY A 1100 -12.00 -39.59 -31.14
N THR A 1101 -13.19 -39.30 -30.62
CA THR A 1101 -13.72 -37.93 -30.47
C THR A 1101 -13.38 -37.28 -29.12
N SER A 1102 -12.38 -37.79 -28.39
CA SER A 1102 -12.02 -37.28 -27.07
C SER A 1102 -11.45 -35.86 -27.14
N PRO A 1103 -11.82 -34.95 -26.23
CA PRO A 1103 -11.23 -33.61 -26.18
C PRO A 1103 -9.75 -33.68 -25.75
N PRO A 1104 -8.93 -32.67 -26.11
CA PRO A 1104 -7.58 -32.50 -25.57
C PRO A 1104 -7.53 -32.56 -24.04
N MET A 1105 -6.50 -33.22 -23.52
CA MET A 1105 -6.29 -33.49 -22.08
C MET A 1105 -5.57 -32.35 -21.35
N GLN A 1106 -5.67 -32.31 -20.02
CA GLN A 1106 -4.64 -31.70 -19.18
C GLN A 1106 -3.55 -32.75 -18.94
N MET A 1107 -2.28 -32.34 -18.87
CA MET A 1107 -1.15 -33.24 -18.60
C MET A 1107 -0.21 -32.62 -17.57
N SER A 1108 0.28 -33.42 -16.63
CA SER A 1108 1.42 -33.08 -15.77
C SER A 1108 2.32 -34.30 -15.58
N ALA A 1109 3.61 -34.06 -15.32
CA ALA A 1109 4.60 -35.08 -15.02
C ALA A 1109 5.60 -34.51 -14.00
N SER A 1110 5.97 -35.29 -12.99
CA SER A 1110 6.77 -34.81 -11.85
C SER A 1110 7.63 -35.92 -11.23
N PHE A 1111 8.76 -35.53 -10.63
CA PHE A 1111 9.53 -36.38 -9.71
C PHE A 1111 8.99 -36.35 -8.27
N TYR A 1112 8.07 -35.43 -7.97
CA TYR A 1112 7.39 -35.32 -6.67
C TYR A 1112 5.95 -35.83 -6.83
N GLY A 1113 5.56 -36.82 -6.03
CA GLY A 1113 4.22 -37.41 -6.10
C GLY A 1113 3.16 -36.52 -5.46
N THR A 1114 1.90 -36.72 -5.83
CA THR A 1114 0.77 -35.87 -5.38
C THR A 1114 0.69 -35.72 -3.85
N ALA A 1115 0.95 -36.78 -3.09
CA ALA A 1115 0.93 -36.74 -1.62
C ALA A 1115 2.13 -36.01 -0.98
N GLU A 1116 3.27 -35.92 -1.69
CA GLU A 1116 4.44 -35.15 -1.26
C GLU A 1116 4.16 -33.65 -1.40
N LEU A 1117 3.58 -33.25 -2.54
CA LEU A 1117 3.15 -31.87 -2.81
C LEU A 1117 2.03 -31.39 -1.88
N GLU A 1118 1.19 -32.30 -1.36
CA GLU A 1118 0.14 -31.97 -0.38
C GLU A 1118 0.68 -31.77 1.04
N THR A 1119 1.78 -32.43 1.42
CA THR A 1119 2.25 -32.50 2.81
C THR A 1119 3.50 -31.69 3.11
N ALA A 1120 4.35 -31.42 2.11
CA ALA A 1120 5.51 -30.56 2.28
C ALA A 1120 5.10 -29.09 2.46
N THR A 1121 5.60 -28.44 3.52
CA THR A 1121 5.32 -27.00 3.79
C THR A 1121 6.20 -26.05 2.99
N HIS A 1122 7.33 -26.54 2.46
CA HIS A 1122 8.31 -25.77 1.72
C HIS A 1122 8.87 -26.59 0.55
N ASN A 1123 9.09 -25.96 -0.62
CA ASN A 1123 9.65 -26.62 -1.81
C ASN A 1123 11.02 -27.29 -1.55
N HIS A 1124 11.82 -26.78 -0.62
CA HIS A 1124 13.14 -27.35 -0.31
C HIS A 1124 13.09 -28.58 0.63
N TYR A 1125 11.91 -28.98 1.11
CA TYR A 1125 11.70 -30.25 1.82
C TYR A 1125 11.21 -31.38 0.89
N LEU A 1126 10.85 -31.09 -0.36
CA LEU A 1126 10.33 -32.08 -1.31
C LEU A 1126 11.35 -33.17 -1.63
N VAL A 1127 10.96 -34.44 -1.47
CA VAL A 1127 11.79 -35.61 -1.79
C VAL A 1127 11.50 -36.11 -3.22
N GLU A 1128 12.52 -36.11 -4.09
CA GLU A 1128 12.41 -36.76 -5.41
C GLU A 1128 12.19 -38.28 -5.28
N ARG A 1129 11.29 -38.81 -6.09
CA ARG A 1129 11.02 -40.26 -6.24
C ARG A 1129 12.02 -40.94 -7.19
N ASP A 1130 12.07 -42.26 -7.16
CA ASP A 1130 12.82 -43.11 -8.10
C ASP A 1130 12.06 -43.42 -9.41
N ASP A 1131 10.84 -42.88 -9.56
CA ASP A 1131 10.00 -42.92 -10.76
C ASP A 1131 9.52 -41.50 -11.13
N ILE A 1132 8.85 -41.37 -12.27
CA ILE A 1132 8.11 -40.15 -12.66
C ILE A 1132 6.62 -40.45 -12.52
N GLU A 1133 5.90 -39.63 -11.76
CA GLU A 1133 4.44 -39.66 -11.69
C GLU A 1133 3.86 -38.83 -12.84
N VAL A 1134 2.97 -39.43 -13.63
CA VAL A 1134 2.33 -38.81 -14.80
C VAL A 1134 0.82 -38.82 -14.62
N HIS A 1135 0.17 -37.67 -14.80
CA HIS A 1135 -1.29 -37.53 -14.83
C HIS A 1135 -1.74 -37.11 -16.24
N LEU A 1136 -2.77 -37.79 -16.78
CA LEU A 1136 -3.41 -37.45 -18.06
C LEU A 1136 -4.91 -37.32 -17.84
N ASP A 1137 -5.42 -36.09 -17.79
CA ASP A 1137 -6.79 -35.81 -17.38
C ASP A 1137 -7.71 -35.42 -18.53
N HIS A 1138 -8.85 -36.10 -18.62
CA HIS A 1138 -9.96 -35.71 -19.49
C HIS A 1138 -10.63 -34.41 -19.02
N LYS A 1139 -10.68 -34.20 -17.71
CA LYS A 1139 -11.10 -32.95 -17.07
C LYS A 1139 -10.21 -32.63 -15.88
N HIS A 1140 -9.80 -31.38 -15.78
CA HIS A 1140 -9.20 -30.81 -14.59
C HIS A 1140 -10.07 -29.63 -14.16
N MET A 1141 -10.20 -29.37 -12.86
CA MET A 1141 -10.86 -28.16 -12.37
C MET A 1141 -9.94 -26.94 -12.59
N GLY A 1142 -10.51 -25.74 -12.66
CA GLY A 1142 -9.72 -24.50 -12.66
C GLY A 1142 -8.84 -24.35 -11.41
N VAL A 1143 -7.95 -23.35 -11.43
CA VAL A 1143 -7.17 -22.93 -10.25
C VAL A 1143 -7.85 -21.79 -9.48
N GLY A 1144 -8.73 -21.01 -10.10
CA GLY A 1144 -9.41 -19.89 -9.46
C GLY A 1144 -8.48 -18.72 -9.16
N GLY A 1145 -8.95 -17.77 -8.34
CA GLY A 1145 -8.16 -16.59 -7.99
C GLY A 1145 -8.89 -15.25 -8.05
N ASP A 1146 -10.23 -15.22 -8.19
CA ASP A 1146 -11.00 -13.97 -7.89
C ASP A 1146 -10.62 -13.46 -6.49
N ASP A 1147 -10.49 -14.39 -5.54
CA ASP A 1147 -9.96 -14.30 -4.18
C ASP A 1147 -9.36 -15.66 -3.75
N SER A 1148 -8.58 -15.70 -2.66
CA SER A 1148 -7.93 -16.92 -2.13
C SER A 1148 -8.46 -17.36 -0.74
N TRP A 1149 -9.55 -16.76 -0.25
CA TRP A 1149 -10.19 -17.08 1.03
C TRP A 1149 -11.64 -17.53 0.89
N SER A 1150 -12.09 -17.83 -0.33
CA SER A 1150 -13.37 -18.49 -0.59
C SER A 1150 -13.32 -19.28 -1.91
N PRO A 1151 -14.32 -20.15 -2.18
CA PRO A 1151 -14.43 -20.85 -3.45
C PRO A 1151 -14.51 -19.90 -4.66
N SER A 1152 -13.41 -19.75 -5.40
CA SER A 1152 -13.22 -18.72 -6.44
C SER A 1152 -13.10 -19.24 -7.88
N VAL A 1153 -13.12 -20.56 -8.13
CA VAL A 1153 -13.26 -21.13 -9.49
C VAL A 1153 -14.66 -20.85 -10.05
N HIS A 1154 -14.78 -20.31 -11.28
CA HIS A 1154 -16.08 -20.07 -11.93
C HIS A 1154 -16.73 -21.38 -12.40
N ASP A 1155 -18.07 -21.39 -12.49
CA ASP A 1155 -18.89 -22.60 -12.69
C ASP A 1155 -18.52 -23.39 -13.97
N GLU A 1156 -18.19 -22.70 -15.07
CA GLU A 1156 -17.75 -23.35 -16.31
C GLU A 1156 -16.37 -24.05 -16.24
N TYR A 1157 -15.62 -23.86 -15.15
CA TYR A 1157 -14.34 -24.51 -14.86
C TYR A 1157 -14.42 -25.52 -13.71
N LEU A 1158 -15.62 -25.77 -13.18
CA LEU A 1158 -15.89 -26.86 -12.24
C LEU A 1158 -16.07 -28.20 -12.95
N VAL A 1159 -15.64 -29.29 -12.30
CA VAL A 1159 -15.85 -30.65 -12.79
C VAL A 1159 -16.96 -31.30 -11.96
N HIS A 1160 -18.21 -30.92 -12.22
CA HIS A 1160 -19.38 -31.50 -11.54
C HIS A 1160 -19.39 -33.05 -11.67
N PRO A 1161 -19.91 -33.80 -10.67
CA PRO A 1161 -19.84 -35.27 -10.61
C PRO A 1161 -20.82 -35.97 -11.58
N LEU A 1162 -20.69 -35.69 -12.87
CA LEU A 1162 -21.49 -36.27 -13.96
C LEU A 1162 -20.82 -37.54 -14.52
N PRO A 1163 -21.54 -38.38 -15.30
CA PRO A 1163 -20.91 -39.47 -16.03
C PRO A 1163 -19.94 -38.96 -17.11
N PHE A 1164 -18.67 -39.35 -17.04
CA PHE A 1164 -17.62 -39.01 -18.00
C PHE A 1164 -17.28 -40.21 -18.88
N SER A 1165 -16.87 -39.95 -20.13
CA SER A 1165 -16.25 -40.97 -20.97
C SER A 1165 -15.21 -40.35 -21.90
N PHE A 1166 -14.07 -41.04 -22.03
CA PHE A 1166 -12.92 -40.60 -22.82
C PHE A 1166 -12.07 -41.78 -23.25
N SER A 1167 -11.34 -41.59 -24.35
CA SER A 1167 -10.50 -42.59 -24.98
C SER A 1167 -9.08 -42.05 -25.13
N MET A 1168 -8.08 -42.87 -24.79
CA MET A 1168 -6.67 -42.58 -25.02
C MET A 1168 -6.00 -43.69 -25.83
N ARG A 1169 -4.94 -43.36 -26.56
CA ARG A 1169 -4.04 -44.33 -27.21
C ARG A 1169 -2.65 -44.21 -26.58
N LEU A 1170 -2.06 -45.36 -26.29
CA LEU A 1170 -0.67 -45.49 -25.84
C LEU A 1170 0.10 -46.33 -26.84
N CYS A 1171 1.36 -46.01 -27.10
CA CYS A 1171 2.27 -46.86 -27.86
C CYS A 1171 3.74 -46.63 -27.51
N SER A 1172 4.60 -47.58 -27.88
CA SER A 1172 6.04 -47.51 -27.67
C SER A 1172 6.75 -46.65 -28.72
N ILE A 1173 7.61 -45.73 -28.28
CA ILE A 1173 8.52 -44.94 -29.12
C ILE A 1173 9.85 -45.69 -29.30
N TYR A 1174 10.39 -45.62 -30.51
CA TYR A 1174 11.69 -46.14 -30.89
C TYR A 1174 12.57 -45.01 -31.45
N PRO A 1175 13.91 -45.12 -31.44
CA PRO A 1175 14.80 -44.02 -31.85
C PRO A 1175 14.68 -43.60 -33.32
N SER A 1176 14.04 -44.44 -34.15
CA SER A 1176 13.73 -44.18 -35.57
C SER A 1176 12.34 -43.57 -35.82
N THR A 1177 11.52 -43.37 -34.77
CA THR A 1177 10.10 -43.05 -34.88
C THR A 1177 9.80 -41.65 -34.36
N SER A 1178 9.20 -40.82 -35.19
CA SER A 1178 8.79 -39.45 -34.84
C SER A 1178 7.38 -39.42 -34.26
N SER A 1179 7.23 -38.82 -33.07
CA SER A 1179 5.93 -38.62 -32.41
C SER A 1179 4.93 -37.83 -33.26
N GLN A 1180 5.42 -36.96 -34.17
CA GLN A 1180 4.57 -36.25 -35.13
C GLN A 1180 3.96 -37.20 -36.17
N ASP A 1181 4.69 -38.24 -36.58
CA ASP A 1181 4.24 -39.17 -37.60
C ASP A 1181 3.31 -40.25 -37.04
N ILE A 1182 3.51 -40.64 -35.77
CA ILE A 1182 2.51 -41.40 -34.98
C ILE A 1182 1.19 -40.63 -34.95
N TYR A 1183 1.23 -39.33 -34.65
CA TYR A 1183 0.03 -38.49 -34.60
C TYR A 1183 -0.60 -38.24 -35.98
N ARG A 1184 0.19 -38.02 -37.03
CA ARG A 1184 -0.30 -37.89 -38.42
C ARG A 1184 -1.01 -39.16 -38.89
N SER A 1185 -0.47 -40.34 -38.58
CA SER A 1185 -1.12 -41.62 -38.92
C SER A 1185 -2.49 -41.76 -38.23
N GLN A 1186 -2.63 -41.20 -37.02
CA GLN A 1186 -3.89 -41.22 -36.26
C GLN A 1186 -4.93 -40.22 -36.77
N ILE A 1187 -4.52 -39.03 -37.25
CA ILE A 1187 -5.43 -38.08 -37.93
C ILE A 1187 -5.86 -38.60 -39.32
N SER A 1188 -5.14 -39.58 -39.85
CA SER A 1188 -5.44 -40.23 -41.14
C SER A 1188 -6.36 -41.45 -41.01
N GLN A 1189 -6.89 -41.72 -39.81
CA GLN A 1189 -7.80 -42.82 -39.45
C GLN A 1189 -9.17 -42.27 -39.03
#